data_AF-A0A2E7RMG4-F1
#
_entry.id   AF-A0A2E7RMG4-F1
#
_cell.length_a   1.000
_cell.length_b   1.000
_cell.length_c   1.000
_cell.angle_alpha   90.00
_cell.angle_beta   90.00
_cell.angle_gamma   90.00
#
_symmetry.space_group_name_H-M   'P 1'
#
loop_
_entity.id
_entity.type
_entity.pdbx_description
1 polymer ?
#
loop_
_entity_poly.entity_id
_entity_poly.type
_entity_poly.pdbx_seq_one_letter_code
_entity_poly.pdbx_strand_id
1 'polypeptide(L)'
;MRRASSILESAEMAVRSVRGVITSAASVSGSSITCAIILRSDSSSSRSRSWRRATSTRSAASWSCMRCPTSAPKKRRVECKRIVIGRSGIERSRRRGRASRTRRTPRPRETKEGIPSKRMPANRAAPAQTGHFEVGAKSSVCWINKVAVATTHANRRRPAVAIRCSEVSSMRCSNFSWRARGRTSRSEPRMGEERRLRRPPAMAPNKMRRAGRINLKDITTPRRWGVGCLLMALQHCDFLLTGIRELHTMDAGSVGVIAAADLESLPVIRDAAVAVLDGKVSALGPEPELRSQWQGKEVVDCGGGLLVPGLVDAHTHPAFAAERAEEFDWRAQGLSYLEIAERGGGILSSVRAVRQASEVELTAKVISHFQRMQAHGTVACEAKSGYGLSLEDELKSLRAIRAASTATGMEVFPTFLGAHMVPEEYANQKDQYVELLCQEVLPAVWEQGLARAADVFIEEHAFSLLRAERYLNSARDLGFALRVHSDQFVNVGGTELAVSLGAECVDHLETLSDAGLDALVTSGKTCAGLLPAVPHYLRQDADAPAQKLLKAGVPWFVATDFNPGSCYTASLPEAAHFARIRLKMTALEALAGMTLHAAQSLGAGDRLGRIAPGYEARFTVLDLPDLCHFGYGFGENPARIWCA
;
A
#
# COMPACT_ATOMS: atom_id res chain seq x y z
N MET A 1 -54.19 -17.09 -12.96
CA MET A 1 -54.58 -16.00 -12.04
C MET A 1 -53.89 -16.19 -10.69
N ARG A 2 -53.78 -15.15 -9.85
CA ARG A 2 -53.17 -15.15 -8.50
C ARG A 2 -51.67 -15.53 -8.41
N ARG A 3 -50.79 -14.76 -9.07
CA ARG A 3 -49.40 -14.42 -8.66
C ARG A 3 -48.75 -13.50 -9.71
N ALA A 4 -49.25 -12.26 -9.83
CA ALA A 4 -48.78 -11.27 -10.80
C ALA A 4 -49.14 -9.82 -10.40
N SER A 5 -49.04 -9.48 -9.10
CA SER A 5 -49.63 -8.24 -8.55
C SER A 5 -48.82 -7.68 -7.37
N SER A 6 -47.49 -7.80 -7.41
CA SER A 6 -46.58 -7.27 -6.37
C SER A 6 -45.21 -6.82 -6.94
N ILE A 7 -45.15 -6.53 -8.24
CA ILE A 7 -43.93 -6.12 -8.96
C ILE A 7 -44.17 -4.84 -9.81
N LEU A 8 -45.44 -4.43 -10.02
CA LEU A 8 -45.77 -3.26 -10.84
C LEU A 8 -45.82 -1.93 -10.04
N GLU A 9 -46.15 -1.94 -8.75
CA GLU A 9 -46.25 -0.70 -7.95
C GLU A 9 -44.88 -0.08 -7.62
N SER A 10 -43.79 -0.86 -7.66
CA SER A 10 -42.42 -0.34 -7.48
C SER A 10 -41.83 0.34 -8.73
N ALA A 11 -42.47 0.20 -9.89
CA ALA A 11 -41.95 0.71 -11.16
C ALA A 11 -42.41 2.15 -11.47
N GLU A 12 -43.62 2.55 -11.09
CA GLU A 12 -44.16 3.88 -11.45
C GLU A 12 -43.59 5.04 -10.61
N MET A 13 -43.07 4.77 -9.41
CA MET A 13 -42.43 5.81 -8.57
C MET A 13 -41.08 6.30 -9.13
N ALA A 14 -40.35 5.47 -9.87
CA ALA A 14 -39.01 5.81 -10.38
C ALA A 14 -39.02 6.71 -11.64
N VAL A 15 -40.15 6.80 -12.35
CA VAL A 15 -40.22 7.43 -13.69
C VAL A 15 -40.62 8.92 -13.62
N ARG A 16 -41.00 9.44 -12.44
CA ARG A 16 -41.48 10.83 -12.27
C ARG A 16 -40.44 11.85 -11.79
N SER A 17 -39.22 11.46 -11.43
CA SER A 17 -38.17 12.38 -10.96
C SER A 17 -37.21 12.89 -12.05
N VAL A 18 -37.16 12.25 -13.23
CA VAL A 18 -36.14 12.53 -14.28
C VAL A 18 -36.71 13.33 -15.48
N ARG A 19 -37.91 13.90 -15.36
CA ARG A 19 -38.50 14.84 -16.34
C ARG A 19 -39.00 16.12 -15.65
N GLY A 20 -38.06 16.95 -15.19
CA GLY A 20 -38.38 18.20 -14.51
C GLY A 20 -37.36 19.35 -14.62
N VAL A 21 -36.13 19.15 -15.14
CA VAL A 21 -35.07 20.18 -15.11
C VAL A 21 -34.23 20.24 -16.41
N ILE A 22 -34.87 20.50 -17.57
CA ILE A 22 -34.18 21.10 -18.75
C ILE A 22 -35.12 22.08 -19.47
N THR A 23 -35.41 23.22 -18.83
CA THR A 23 -35.97 24.43 -19.46
C THR A 23 -35.55 25.67 -18.68
N SER A 24 -35.41 26.81 -19.37
CA SER A 24 -35.15 28.16 -18.83
C SER A 24 -33.96 28.31 -17.86
N ALA A 25 -32.79 28.63 -18.42
CA ALA A 25 -31.76 29.40 -17.74
C ALA A 25 -31.37 30.58 -18.65
N ALA A 26 -32.21 31.61 -18.70
CA ALA A 26 -32.04 32.76 -19.59
C ALA A 26 -32.43 34.09 -18.91
N SER A 27 -31.39 34.86 -18.58
CA SER A 27 -31.38 36.33 -18.45
C SER A 27 -32.05 37.05 -17.26
N VAL A 28 -31.49 38.24 -17.01
CA VAL A 28 -31.97 39.40 -16.24
C VAL A 28 -31.79 39.39 -14.70
N SER A 29 -31.19 40.49 -14.26
CA SER A 29 -30.88 40.93 -12.89
C SER A 29 -32.08 41.45 -12.10
N GLY A 30 -32.01 41.39 -10.77
CA GLY A 30 -32.86 42.18 -9.87
C GLY A 30 -32.26 42.29 -8.47
N SER A 31 -31.99 43.51 -8.00
CA SER A 31 -31.47 43.78 -6.65
C SER A 31 -32.60 44.05 -5.65
N SER A 32 -32.24 43.98 -4.36
CA SER A 32 -32.78 44.79 -3.24
C SER A 32 -33.75 44.17 -2.21
N ILE A 33 -33.29 44.24 -0.94
CA ILE A 33 -34.02 44.71 0.25
C ILE A 33 -35.08 43.77 0.89
N THR A 34 -34.64 43.14 1.99
CA THR A 34 -35.22 43.22 3.35
C THR A 34 -36.74 43.14 3.56
N CYS A 35 -37.21 42.09 4.25
CA CYS A 35 -37.72 42.21 5.63
C CYS A 35 -37.80 40.84 6.35
N ALA A 36 -37.88 40.85 7.67
CA ALA A 36 -38.06 39.66 8.51
C ALA A 36 -39.45 39.64 9.16
N ILE A 37 -40.01 38.44 9.39
CA ILE A 37 -41.17 38.24 10.26
C ILE A 37 -40.83 37.13 11.28
N ILE A 38 -41.16 37.41 12.54
CA ILE A 38 -40.99 36.52 13.69
C ILE A 38 -42.34 35.89 14.00
N LEU A 39 -42.38 34.59 14.31
CA LEU A 39 -43.43 34.02 15.16
C LEU A 39 -42.82 33.13 16.24
N ARG A 40 -43.16 33.43 17.49
CA ARG A 40 -43.04 32.54 18.65
C ARG A 40 -44.37 31.83 18.90
N SER A 41 -44.32 30.75 19.67
CA SER A 41 -45.42 30.36 20.56
C SER A 41 -44.85 29.82 21.88
N ASP A 42 -45.04 30.58 22.97
CA ASP A 42 -44.57 30.26 24.32
C ASP A 42 -45.64 29.46 25.11
N SER A 43 -45.22 28.40 25.84
CA SER A 43 -45.79 27.95 27.15
C SER A 43 -45.04 26.67 27.61
N SER A 44 -44.28 26.61 28.72
CA SER A 44 -44.64 26.79 30.15
C SER A 44 -45.68 25.77 30.65
N SER A 45 -45.55 25.11 31.83
CA SER A 45 -44.73 25.48 33.00
C SER A 45 -44.39 24.30 33.94
N SER A 46 -43.19 24.38 34.55
CA SER A 46 -42.77 23.91 35.90
C SER A 46 -43.67 22.97 36.74
N ARG A 47 -43.04 22.00 37.42
CA ARG A 47 -42.78 22.10 38.89
C ARG A 47 -41.81 21.03 39.40
N SER A 48 -41.25 21.29 40.60
CA SER A 48 -40.26 20.45 41.28
C SER A 48 -40.87 19.63 42.43
N ARG A 49 -40.24 18.49 42.77
CA ARG A 49 -39.80 18.14 44.14
C ARG A 49 -39.03 16.81 44.17
N SER A 50 -38.24 16.63 45.23
CA SER A 50 -37.47 15.44 45.56
C SER A 50 -38.23 14.50 46.49
N TRP A 51 -37.87 13.20 46.53
CA TRP A 51 -37.38 12.49 47.74
C TRP A 51 -37.34 10.94 47.62
N ARG A 52 -36.29 10.36 48.23
CA ARG A 52 -36.22 9.04 48.94
C ARG A 52 -36.19 7.72 48.12
N ARG A 53 -35.44 6.76 48.69
CA ARG A 53 -35.28 5.35 48.26
C ARG A 53 -36.46 4.47 48.68
N ALA A 54 -36.67 3.34 47.99
CA ALA A 54 -37.16 2.09 48.57
C ALA A 54 -36.68 0.86 47.75
N THR A 55 -36.72 -0.34 48.33
CA THR A 55 -36.16 -1.59 47.76
C THR A 55 -37.12 -2.78 47.88
N SER A 56 -37.28 -3.56 46.80
CA SER A 56 -37.77 -4.95 46.78
C SER A 56 -37.82 -5.46 45.31
N THR A 57 -37.91 -6.75 44.96
CA THR A 57 -37.16 -8.00 45.25
C THR A 57 -37.98 -9.17 44.66
N ARG A 58 -37.33 -10.04 43.86
CA ARG A 58 -37.61 -11.49 43.62
C ARG A 58 -38.69 -11.98 42.63
N SER A 59 -38.49 -13.27 42.23
CA SER A 59 -39.30 -14.22 41.42
C SER A 59 -39.58 -13.82 39.96
N ALA A 60 -39.19 -14.55 38.89
CA ALA A 60 -38.55 -15.86 38.65
C ALA A 60 -39.42 -17.14 38.60
N ALA A 61 -39.71 -17.62 37.37
CA ALA A 61 -39.99 -19.01 36.93
C ALA A 61 -40.18 -19.02 35.38
N SER A 62 -40.19 -20.16 34.65
CA SER A 62 -39.13 -21.15 34.33
C SER A 62 -39.70 -22.21 33.34
N TRP A 63 -38.99 -23.33 33.07
CA TRP A 63 -39.37 -24.49 32.19
C TRP A 63 -39.30 -24.26 30.66
N SER A 64 -38.99 -25.24 29.79
CA SER A 64 -38.25 -26.52 29.83
C SER A 64 -38.10 -27.04 28.37
N CYS A 65 -36.97 -27.48 27.77
CA CYS A 65 -35.87 -28.39 28.17
C CYS A 65 -36.10 -29.90 27.84
N MET A 66 -35.46 -30.40 26.77
CA MET A 66 -35.06 -31.80 26.48
C MET A 66 -33.96 -31.77 25.37
N ARG A 67 -32.97 -32.66 25.27
CA ARG A 67 -32.46 -33.77 26.12
C ARG A 67 -30.97 -34.03 25.79
N CYS A 68 -30.24 -34.67 26.71
CA CYS A 68 -28.89 -35.22 26.54
C CYS A 68 -28.81 -36.62 27.21
N PRO A 69 -27.98 -37.56 26.70
CA PRO A 69 -26.87 -38.11 27.50
C PRO A 69 -25.61 -38.37 26.62
N THR A 70 -24.36 -38.56 27.07
CA THR A 70 -23.63 -38.61 28.37
C THR A 70 -22.13 -38.31 28.08
N SER A 71 -21.10 -38.34 28.95
CA SER A 71 -20.87 -38.89 30.30
C SER A 71 -19.97 -37.95 31.14
N ALA A 72 -19.35 -38.43 32.25
CA ALA A 72 -18.56 -37.61 33.18
C ALA A 72 -17.53 -38.47 34.02
N PRO A 73 -16.97 -38.03 35.18
CA PRO A 73 -15.73 -37.24 35.25
C PRO A 73 -14.68 -37.74 36.29
N LYS A 74 -13.53 -37.04 36.43
CA LYS A 74 -12.61 -37.16 37.60
C LYS A 74 -12.19 -35.77 38.17
N LYS A 75 -11.48 -35.75 39.31
CA LYS A 75 -11.58 -34.68 40.34
C LYS A 75 -10.28 -33.89 40.63
N ARG A 76 -10.46 -32.58 40.89
CA ARG A 76 -9.81 -31.70 41.92
C ARG A 76 -8.32 -31.88 42.27
N ARG A 77 -7.58 -30.75 42.25
CA ARG A 77 -7.16 -30.04 43.48
C ARG A 77 -6.78 -28.57 43.21
N VAL A 78 -6.76 -27.76 44.27
CA VAL A 78 -6.34 -26.36 44.32
C VAL A 78 -5.55 -26.17 45.62
N GLU A 79 -4.44 -25.42 45.60
CA GLU A 79 -3.78 -24.95 46.82
C GLU A 79 -3.14 -23.58 46.60
N CYS A 80 -3.39 -22.64 47.51
CA CYS A 80 -2.73 -21.32 47.56
C CYS A 80 -1.74 -21.30 48.74
N LYS A 81 -0.63 -20.54 48.62
CA LYS A 81 0.17 -20.15 49.79
C LYS A 81 0.85 -18.78 49.64
N ARG A 82 1.14 -18.19 50.79
CA ARG A 82 1.46 -16.77 51.02
C ARG A 82 2.93 -16.40 50.75
N ILE A 83 3.13 -15.10 50.55
CA ILE A 83 4.38 -14.36 50.75
C ILE A 83 4.89 -14.51 52.19
N VAL A 84 6.21 -14.67 52.37
CA VAL A 84 6.95 -14.37 53.61
C VAL A 84 8.31 -13.73 53.23
N ILE A 85 8.81 -12.81 54.06
CA ILE A 85 10.07 -12.08 53.85
C ILE A 85 11.20 -12.71 54.70
N GLY A 86 12.43 -12.80 54.18
CA GLY A 86 13.62 -13.27 54.90
C GLY A 86 14.89 -12.50 54.52
N ARG A 87 15.86 -12.36 55.44
CA ARG A 87 17.10 -11.58 55.30
C ARG A 87 18.37 -12.42 55.56
N SER A 88 19.49 -11.94 55.01
CA SER A 88 20.89 -12.00 55.56
C SER A 88 21.68 -13.34 55.58
N GLY A 89 23.02 -13.21 55.55
CA GLY A 89 24.04 -14.29 55.54
C GLY A 89 24.62 -14.53 54.13
N ILE A 90 25.92 -14.38 53.78
CA ILE A 90 27.22 -14.49 54.50
C ILE A 90 27.44 -15.96 54.95
N GLU A 91 28.47 -16.71 54.53
CA GLU A 91 29.90 -16.36 54.32
C GLU A 91 30.68 -17.21 53.25
N ARG A 92 31.83 -16.67 52.77
CA ARG A 92 33.12 -17.24 52.27
C ARG A 92 33.34 -18.79 52.28
N SER A 93 34.22 -19.42 51.48
CA SER A 93 35.15 -19.02 50.37
C SER A 93 35.91 -20.26 49.81
N ARG A 94 36.69 -20.12 48.71
CA ARG A 94 38.09 -20.65 48.62
C ARG A 94 38.94 -20.11 47.43
N ARG A 95 40.19 -19.74 47.76
CA ARG A 95 41.40 -19.46 46.95
C ARG A 95 41.71 -20.59 45.92
N ARG A 96 42.46 -20.48 44.80
CA ARG A 96 43.44 -19.53 44.15
C ARG A 96 43.16 -19.54 42.60
N GLY A 97 43.72 -18.71 41.72
CA GLY A 97 44.66 -17.58 41.83
C GLY A 97 45.10 -17.02 40.44
N ARG A 98 45.64 -15.78 40.43
CA ARG A 98 46.21 -14.96 39.32
C ARG A 98 46.15 -15.48 37.85
N ALA A 99 45.30 -14.82 37.06
CA ALA A 99 45.63 -14.36 35.70
C ALA A 99 45.36 -12.82 35.60
N SER A 100 45.66 -12.15 34.48
CA SER A 100 46.08 -10.72 34.52
C SER A 100 45.73 -9.84 33.31
N ARG A 101 45.24 -8.61 33.61
CA ARG A 101 45.16 -7.39 32.77
C ARG A 101 44.25 -7.45 31.52
N THR A 102 43.54 -6.38 31.09
CA THR A 102 43.08 -5.12 31.72
C THR A 102 41.89 -4.56 30.94
N ARG A 103 40.87 -4.01 31.61
CA ARG A 103 39.92 -3.02 31.05
C ARG A 103 39.81 -1.82 32.00
N ARG A 104 39.55 -0.63 31.48
CA ARG A 104 39.20 0.58 32.26
C ARG A 104 38.02 1.29 31.58
N THR A 105 37.02 1.66 32.36
CA THR A 105 35.95 2.60 31.99
C THR A 105 36.15 3.91 32.76
N PRO A 106 35.66 5.05 32.25
CA PRO A 106 35.79 6.36 32.91
C PRO A 106 34.69 6.61 33.96
N ARG A 107 34.90 7.63 34.80
CA ARG A 107 33.87 8.31 35.60
C ARG A 107 34.15 9.83 35.62
N PRO A 108 33.12 10.68 35.80
CA PRO A 108 33.24 12.14 35.68
C PRO A 108 33.77 12.83 36.95
N ARG A 109 33.92 14.17 36.88
CA ARG A 109 34.21 15.07 38.00
C ARG A 109 33.47 16.41 37.82
N GLU A 110 33.17 17.07 38.94
CA GLU A 110 32.57 18.42 39.01
C GLU A 110 33.54 19.45 39.64
N THR A 111 33.25 20.73 39.38
CA THR A 111 33.56 22.01 40.07
C THR A 111 34.59 22.06 41.23
N LYS A 112 35.41 23.11 41.39
CA LYS A 112 34.99 24.48 41.80
C LYS A 112 36.06 25.60 41.64
N GLU A 113 35.54 26.83 41.46
CA GLU A 113 35.99 28.16 41.97
C GLU A 113 37.36 28.81 41.59
N GLY A 114 37.32 30.14 41.31
CA GLY A 114 38.48 31.05 41.28
C GLY A 114 38.44 32.15 40.19
N ILE A 115 38.42 33.45 40.55
CA ILE A 115 38.48 34.63 39.63
C ILE A 115 39.32 35.75 40.31
N PRO A 116 40.09 36.61 39.58
CA PRO A 116 39.64 38.01 39.42
C PRO A 116 40.11 38.82 38.16
N SER A 117 39.15 39.49 37.50
CA SER A 117 39.22 40.84 36.88
C SER A 117 40.06 41.16 35.61
N LYS A 118 39.43 41.79 34.59
CA LYS A 118 39.61 43.23 34.22
C LYS A 118 38.68 43.77 33.10
N ARG A 119 37.90 44.81 33.46
CA ARG A 119 37.20 45.91 32.72
C ARG A 119 37.06 45.98 31.17
N MET A 120 35.80 46.06 30.72
CA MET A 120 35.13 47.10 29.86
C MET A 120 35.56 47.39 28.39
N PRO A 121 34.72 48.09 27.56
CA PRO A 121 33.25 48.30 27.57
C PRO A 121 32.58 47.99 26.19
N ALA A 122 31.32 48.45 25.96
CA ALA A 122 30.58 48.27 24.70
C ALA A 122 29.85 49.56 24.24
N ASN A 123 29.60 49.74 22.92
CA ASN A 123 28.45 50.52 22.41
C ASN A 123 28.18 50.43 20.88
N ARG A 124 26.88 50.28 20.54
CA ARG A 124 26.06 50.92 19.47
C ARG A 124 26.53 51.13 18.01
N ALA A 125 25.66 50.61 17.12
CA ALA A 125 24.97 51.30 15.99
C ALA A 125 25.61 51.42 14.59
N ALA A 126 24.70 51.54 13.60
CA ALA A 126 24.87 51.60 12.13
C ALA A 126 24.76 53.08 11.65
N PRO A 127 24.77 53.46 10.33
CA PRO A 127 24.61 52.65 9.10
C PRO A 127 25.64 52.91 7.96
N ALA A 128 25.47 52.19 6.85
CA ALA A 128 26.22 52.39 5.60
C ALA A 128 25.45 53.29 4.60
N GLN A 129 26.17 53.95 3.69
CA GLN A 129 25.63 54.91 2.71
C GLN A 129 25.59 54.37 1.26
N THR A 130 24.85 55.08 0.41
CA THR A 130 24.59 54.80 -1.01
C THR A 130 25.74 55.16 -1.96
N GLY A 131 25.85 54.46 -3.09
CA GLY A 131 26.64 54.88 -4.25
C GLY A 131 26.14 54.24 -5.56
N HIS A 132 25.86 55.05 -6.59
CA HIS A 132 25.50 54.60 -7.95
C HIS A 132 26.74 54.53 -8.86
N PHE A 133 26.73 53.68 -9.89
CA PHE A 133 27.30 53.99 -11.22
C PHE A 133 26.78 53.06 -12.33
N GLU A 134 26.88 53.52 -13.58
CA GLU A 134 26.31 52.94 -14.82
C GLU A 134 27.20 53.40 -16.02
N VAL A 135 27.19 52.88 -17.26
CA VAL A 135 26.30 51.96 -18.01
C VAL A 135 27.14 51.03 -18.90
N GLY A 136 26.66 49.82 -19.25
CA GLY A 136 27.33 48.97 -20.26
C GLY A 136 26.48 47.81 -20.81
N ALA A 137 25.89 47.99 -22.00
CA ALA A 137 25.14 46.95 -22.73
C ALA A 137 26.09 45.88 -23.35
N LYS A 138 25.67 44.67 -23.77
CA LYS A 138 24.39 44.15 -24.33
C LYS A 138 24.15 42.70 -23.82
N SER A 139 23.10 41.91 -24.10
CA SER A 139 22.16 41.87 -25.25
C SER A 139 20.81 41.18 -24.89
N SER A 140 19.90 41.13 -25.88
CA SER A 140 18.67 40.31 -25.98
C SER A 140 18.93 38.79 -25.81
N VAL A 141 17.95 37.90 -25.53
CA VAL A 141 16.57 37.79 -26.09
C VAL A 141 15.54 37.36 -25.02
N CYS A 142 14.30 37.83 -25.17
CA CYS A 142 13.11 37.41 -24.41
C CYS A 142 12.11 36.68 -25.33
N TRP A 143 11.38 35.69 -24.81
CA TRP A 143 10.21 35.11 -25.47
C TRP A 143 8.98 35.19 -24.56
N ILE A 144 7.94 35.86 -25.07
CA ILE A 144 6.62 35.99 -24.43
C ILE A 144 5.68 34.99 -25.12
N ASN A 145 5.12 34.03 -24.38
CA ASN A 145 4.03 33.21 -24.89
C ASN A 145 2.70 33.96 -24.74
N LYS A 146 2.15 34.42 -25.86
CA LYS A 146 0.79 34.97 -25.91
C LYS A 146 -0.24 33.84 -25.88
N VAL A 147 -1.25 33.99 -25.02
CA VAL A 147 -2.51 33.25 -25.17
C VAL A 147 -3.22 33.77 -26.43
N ALA A 148 -3.66 32.85 -27.30
CA ALA A 148 -4.47 33.16 -28.48
C ALA A 148 -5.80 32.40 -28.39
N VAL A 149 -6.90 33.14 -28.19
CA VAL A 149 -8.26 32.60 -28.25
C VAL A 149 -8.71 32.61 -29.72
N ALA A 150 -9.09 31.45 -30.25
CA ALA A 150 -9.67 31.32 -31.58
C ALA A 150 -10.96 30.49 -31.50
N THR A 151 -12.10 31.15 -31.69
CA THR A 151 -13.43 30.52 -31.70
C THR A 151 -13.79 30.03 -33.10
N THR A 152 -14.00 28.72 -33.26
CA THR A 152 -14.72 28.15 -34.40
C THR A 152 -15.71 27.08 -33.92
N HIS A 153 -16.92 27.08 -34.48
CA HIS A 153 -17.85 25.97 -34.35
C HIS A 153 -17.64 24.98 -35.50
N ALA A 154 -17.56 23.67 -35.22
CA ALA A 154 -18.41 22.64 -35.84
C ALA A 154 -17.96 21.20 -35.52
N ASN A 155 -18.96 20.31 -35.55
CA ASN A 155 -18.91 18.85 -35.74
C ASN A 155 -18.26 17.94 -34.67
N ARG A 156 -19.09 16.98 -34.24
CA ARG A 156 -18.75 15.83 -33.39
C ARG A 156 -17.88 14.83 -34.15
N ARG A 157 -16.80 14.34 -33.52
CA ARG A 157 -16.29 12.96 -33.61
C ARG A 157 -15.41 12.69 -32.38
N ARG A 158 -15.36 11.43 -31.94
CA ARG A 158 -14.53 11.01 -30.78
C ARG A 158 -13.04 11.03 -31.19
N PRO A 159 -12.11 11.46 -30.32
CA PRO A 159 -10.69 11.17 -30.53
C PRO A 159 -10.44 9.67 -30.31
N ALA A 160 -9.67 9.06 -31.22
CA ALA A 160 -9.02 7.76 -30.96
C ALA A 160 -7.64 8.02 -30.34
N VAL A 161 -7.18 7.13 -29.47
CA VAL A 161 -5.82 7.20 -28.91
C VAL A 161 -4.83 6.81 -30.01
N ALA A 162 -4.00 7.76 -30.44
CA ALA A 162 -3.00 7.55 -31.48
C ALA A 162 -1.65 7.14 -30.86
N ILE A 163 -1.37 5.83 -30.85
CA ILE A 163 -0.05 5.30 -30.48
C ILE A 163 0.98 5.79 -31.51
N ARG A 164 2.03 6.48 -31.06
CA ARG A 164 3.16 6.86 -31.92
C ARG A 164 4.20 5.74 -31.96
N CYS A 165 4.21 4.95 -33.03
CA CYS A 165 5.42 4.24 -33.42
C CYS A 165 6.48 5.27 -33.87
N SER A 166 7.68 5.21 -33.28
CA SER A 166 8.85 5.92 -33.79
C SER A 166 9.55 5.06 -34.85
N GLU A 167 9.75 5.62 -36.05
CA GLU A 167 10.41 4.89 -37.14
C GLU A 167 11.90 4.65 -36.86
N VAL A 168 12.39 3.46 -37.22
CA VAL A 168 13.81 3.11 -37.13
C VAL A 168 14.55 3.61 -38.36
N SER A 169 15.17 4.78 -38.27
CA SER A 169 16.03 5.32 -39.34
C SER A 169 17.39 4.61 -39.37
N SER A 170 17.68 3.87 -40.44
CA SER A 170 18.91 3.11 -40.60
C SER A 170 20.17 3.98 -40.77
N MET A 171 21.29 3.59 -40.18
CA MET A 171 22.62 4.09 -40.55
C MET A 171 23.62 2.93 -40.74
N ARG A 172 24.64 3.16 -41.58
CA ARG A 172 25.33 2.08 -42.32
C ARG A 172 26.57 1.52 -41.62
N CYS A 173 26.89 0.27 -41.97
CA CYS A 173 28.16 -0.37 -41.64
C CYS A 173 29.37 0.39 -42.18
N SER A 174 30.49 0.35 -41.44
CA SER A 174 31.84 0.57 -41.97
C SER A 174 32.79 -0.48 -41.39
N ASN A 175 33.63 -1.07 -42.24
CA ASN A 175 34.48 -2.20 -41.86
C ASN A 175 35.63 -1.79 -40.93
N PHE A 176 36.04 -2.68 -40.03
CA PHE A 176 37.46 -2.81 -39.69
C PHE A 176 37.84 -4.27 -39.39
N SER A 177 39.01 -4.70 -39.85
CA SER A 177 39.41 -6.11 -39.86
C SER A 177 40.61 -6.41 -38.95
N TRP A 178 40.58 -7.62 -38.40
CA TRP A 178 41.67 -8.39 -37.80
C TRP A 178 43.11 -7.85 -37.92
N ARG A 179 43.78 -7.77 -36.77
CA ARG A 179 45.21 -8.11 -36.67
C ARG A 179 45.48 -8.97 -35.45
N ALA A 180 45.91 -10.22 -35.68
CA ALA A 180 46.44 -11.07 -34.63
C ALA A 180 47.91 -10.73 -34.32
N ARG A 181 48.28 -10.78 -33.05
CA ARG A 181 49.64 -11.01 -32.55
C ARG A 181 49.54 -11.53 -31.13
N GLY A 182 50.34 -12.54 -30.78
CA GLY A 182 50.37 -13.07 -29.41
C GLY A 182 51.69 -13.79 -29.12
N ARG A 183 51.98 -14.01 -27.83
CA ARG A 183 52.90 -15.05 -27.33
C ARG A 183 52.86 -15.18 -25.80
N THR A 184 52.51 -16.39 -25.35
CA THR A 184 53.16 -17.15 -24.26
C THR A 184 53.80 -16.44 -23.05
N SER A 185 53.33 -16.76 -21.85
CA SER A 185 54.18 -17.23 -20.74
C SER A 185 53.39 -18.16 -19.79
N ARG A 186 54.07 -18.85 -18.87
CA ARG A 186 53.51 -19.88 -17.96
C ARG A 186 53.52 -19.40 -16.51
N SER A 187 52.57 -19.87 -15.69
CA SER A 187 52.87 -20.44 -14.36
C SER A 187 51.68 -21.19 -13.75
N GLU A 188 51.87 -22.47 -13.43
CA GLU A 188 51.06 -23.21 -12.45
C GLU A 188 51.67 -23.04 -11.04
N PRO A 189 50.89 -23.30 -9.98
CA PRO A 189 51.39 -24.04 -8.82
C PRO A 189 50.62 -25.35 -8.58
N ARG A 190 51.27 -26.33 -7.94
CA ARG A 190 50.78 -27.72 -7.83
C ARG A 190 50.27 -28.12 -6.44
N MET A 191 49.19 -28.92 -6.46
CA MET A 191 48.92 -30.14 -5.68
C MET A 191 49.10 -30.19 -4.14
N GLY A 192 47.97 -30.46 -3.48
CA GLY A 192 47.79 -31.32 -2.29
C GLY A 192 46.30 -31.68 -2.22
N GLU A 193 45.83 -32.85 -1.77
CA GLU A 193 46.48 -34.05 -1.18
C GLU A 193 45.62 -35.30 -1.53
N GLU A 194 46.15 -36.53 -1.45
CA GLU A 194 45.40 -37.74 -1.83
C GLU A 194 44.38 -38.20 -0.77
N ARG A 195 43.21 -38.71 -1.21
CA ARG A 195 42.53 -39.83 -0.55
C ARG A 195 41.69 -40.69 -1.52
N ARG A 196 42.01 -41.98 -1.59
CA ARG A 196 41.32 -43.00 -2.39
C ARG A 196 40.02 -43.46 -1.72
N LEU A 197 39.00 -43.85 -2.48
CA LEU A 197 38.10 -44.97 -2.12
C LEU A 197 37.34 -45.57 -3.33
N ARG A 198 37.68 -46.83 -3.65
CA ARG A 198 36.89 -47.94 -4.28
C ARG A 198 35.84 -47.66 -5.38
N ARG A 199 36.03 -48.32 -6.54
CA ARG A 199 34.95 -48.75 -7.47
C ARG A 199 34.53 -50.20 -7.20
N PRO A 200 33.26 -50.60 -7.44
CA PRO A 200 32.86 -51.99 -7.70
C PRO A 200 33.12 -52.41 -9.17
N PRO A 201 33.06 -53.72 -9.50
CA PRO A 201 33.50 -54.25 -10.80
C PRO A 201 32.39 -54.38 -11.85
N ALA A 202 32.78 -54.61 -13.11
CA ALA A 202 31.90 -55.04 -14.20
C ALA A 202 31.79 -56.58 -14.28
N MET A 203 30.69 -57.07 -14.87
CA MET A 203 30.54 -58.45 -15.32
C MET A 203 29.87 -58.51 -16.70
N ALA A 204 30.16 -59.57 -17.44
CA ALA A 204 29.62 -59.91 -18.75
C ALA A 204 29.70 -61.45 -18.92
N PRO A 205 29.30 -62.02 -20.07
CA PRO A 205 28.06 -61.83 -20.83
C PRO A 205 27.14 -63.05 -20.67
N ASN A 206 25.95 -63.08 -21.30
CA ASN A 206 25.18 -64.33 -21.42
C ASN A 206 24.59 -64.53 -22.83
N LYS A 207 24.22 -65.78 -23.15
CA LYS A 207 24.28 -66.36 -24.49
C LYS A 207 23.01 -66.21 -25.33
N MET A 208 23.20 -66.12 -26.66
CA MET A 208 22.13 -66.16 -27.66
C MET A 208 21.40 -67.52 -27.69
N ARG A 209 20.11 -67.50 -28.04
CA ARG A 209 19.46 -68.57 -28.84
C ARG A 209 18.75 -67.94 -30.04
N ARG A 210 18.49 -68.74 -31.08
CA ARG A 210 18.24 -68.26 -32.46
C ARG A 210 16.76 -68.06 -32.82
N ALA A 211 16.51 -66.92 -33.47
CA ALA A 211 15.68 -66.70 -34.66
C ALA A 211 14.36 -67.48 -34.85
N GLY A 212 13.26 -66.73 -34.97
CA GLY A 212 12.13 -67.04 -35.85
C GLY A 212 12.09 -66.04 -37.01
N ARG A 213 11.68 -66.48 -38.21
CA ARG A 213 11.48 -65.58 -39.38
C ARG A 213 10.07 -65.00 -39.35
N ILE A 214 9.93 -63.70 -39.61
CA ILE A 214 8.65 -63.06 -39.96
C ILE A 214 8.64 -62.80 -41.46
N ASN A 215 7.48 -62.93 -42.10
CA ASN A 215 7.33 -63.10 -43.54
C ASN A 215 6.85 -61.80 -44.21
N LEU A 216 7.60 -61.27 -45.19
CA LEU A 216 7.19 -60.07 -45.94
C LEU A 216 6.15 -60.42 -47.01
N LYS A 217 4.87 -60.50 -46.64
CA LYS A 217 3.74 -60.52 -47.60
C LYS A 217 2.52 -59.67 -47.25
N ASP A 218 2.33 -59.28 -45.99
CA ASP A 218 1.14 -58.53 -45.55
C ASP A 218 1.29 -57.01 -45.72
N ILE A 219 1.61 -56.56 -46.94
CA ILE A 219 1.60 -55.13 -47.33
C ILE A 219 0.60 -54.93 -48.47
N THR A 220 -0.69 -54.84 -48.13
CA THR A 220 -1.74 -54.34 -49.03
C THR A 220 -2.76 -53.48 -48.29
N THR A 221 -3.24 -52.43 -48.97
CA THR A 221 -4.28 -51.46 -48.55
C THR A 221 -3.95 -50.56 -47.33
N PRO A 222 -3.77 -49.23 -47.53
CA PRO A 222 -3.79 -48.29 -46.41
C PRO A 222 -5.24 -48.08 -45.95
N ARG A 223 -5.55 -48.41 -44.69
CA ARG A 223 -6.78 -47.93 -44.06
C ARG A 223 -6.76 -46.39 -44.07
N ARG A 224 -7.80 -45.77 -44.62
CA ARG A 224 -8.10 -44.35 -44.37
C ARG A 224 -8.37 -44.19 -42.87
N TRP A 225 -7.34 -43.83 -42.12
CA TRP A 225 -7.55 -43.10 -40.88
C TRP A 225 -8.16 -41.78 -41.27
N GLY A 226 -9.46 -41.63 -41.01
CA GLY A 226 -10.13 -40.36 -41.19
C GLY A 226 -9.46 -39.37 -40.25
N VAL A 227 -8.72 -38.41 -40.82
CA VAL A 227 -8.31 -37.22 -40.09
C VAL A 227 -9.58 -36.42 -39.85
N GLY A 228 -10.30 -36.79 -38.80
CA GLY A 228 -11.33 -35.99 -38.17
C GLY A 228 -10.64 -34.79 -37.57
N CYS A 229 -10.27 -33.84 -38.44
CA CYS A 229 -9.81 -32.52 -38.05
C CYS A 229 -11.01 -31.83 -37.43
N LEU A 230 -11.19 -32.08 -36.13
CA LEU A 230 -12.13 -31.38 -35.30
C LEU A 230 -11.61 -29.95 -35.22
N LEU A 231 -12.05 -29.13 -36.17
CA LEU A 231 -11.86 -27.68 -36.19
C LEU A 231 -12.53 -27.13 -34.94
N MET A 232 -11.77 -27.14 -33.84
CA MET A 232 -12.07 -26.38 -32.64
C MET A 232 -12.19 -24.93 -33.08
N ALA A 233 -13.41 -24.41 -33.07
CA ALA A 233 -13.65 -23.02 -33.39
C ALA A 233 -12.87 -22.16 -32.40
N LEU A 234 -12.03 -21.25 -32.91
CA LEU A 234 -11.25 -20.34 -32.08
C LEU A 234 -12.21 -19.55 -31.17
N GLN A 235 -11.92 -19.55 -29.88
CA GLN A 235 -12.62 -18.73 -28.91
C GLN A 235 -12.20 -17.27 -29.12
N HIS A 236 -13.15 -16.33 -29.01
CA HIS A 236 -12.86 -14.92 -29.23
C HIS A 236 -12.70 -14.18 -27.90
N CYS A 237 -11.63 -13.42 -27.78
CA CYS A 237 -11.34 -12.51 -26.68
C CYS A 237 -11.23 -11.06 -27.20
N ASP A 238 -11.33 -10.07 -26.32
CA ASP A 238 -11.07 -8.67 -26.66
C ASP A 238 -9.58 -8.46 -26.93
N PHE A 239 -8.75 -8.83 -25.95
CA PHE A 239 -7.29 -8.75 -26.04
C PHE A 239 -6.66 -10.14 -25.89
N LEU A 240 -5.62 -10.39 -26.67
CA LEU A 240 -4.71 -11.52 -26.47
C LEU A 240 -3.31 -10.97 -26.22
N LEU A 241 -2.87 -10.99 -24.96
CA LEU A 241 -1.52 -10.61 -24.55
C LEU A 241 -0.57 -11.77 -24.85
N THR A 242 0.57 -11.47 -25.46
CA THR A 242 1.54 -12.43 -25.99
C THR A 242 2.97 -11.88 -25.87
N GLY A 243 4.00 -12.68 -26.14
CA GLY A 243 5.40 -12.29 -25.99
C GLY A 243 5.86 -12.23 -24.53
N ILE A 244 5.14 -12.86 -23.60
CA ILE A 244 5.44 -12.84 -22.16
C ILE A 244 6.53 -13.87 -21.86
N ARG A 245 7.69 -13.47 -21.33
CA ARG A 245 8.77 -14.44 -21.01
C ARG A 245 8.42 -15.28 -19.78
N GLU A 246 8.03 -14.62 -18.69
CA GLU A 246 7.50 -15.29 -17.49
C GLU A 246 6.21 -14.62 -17.03
N LEU A 247 5.13 -15.40 -16.97
CA LEU A 247 3.87 -15.03 -16.34
C LEU A 247 3.87 -15.54 -14.91
N HIS A 248 3.93 -14.62 -13.96
CA HIS A 248 3.87 -14.90 -12.52
C HIS A 248 2.42 -14.70 -12.06
N THR A 249 1.68 -15.80 -11.85
CA THR A 249 0.21 -15.74 -11.69
C THR A 249 -0.27 -15.18 -10.34
N MET A 250 0.54 -15.35 -9.28
CA MET A 250 0.17 -15.13 -7.88
C MET A 250 -1.08 -15.91 -7.41
N ASP A 251 -1.50 -16.96 -8.12
CA ASP A 251 -2.69 -17.74 -7.77
C ASP A 251 -2.40 -19.15 -7.24
N ALA A 252 -2.91 -19.45 -6.04
CA ALA A 252 -2.90 -20.78 -5.42
C ALA A 252 -4.24 -21.52 -5.61
N GLY A 253 -5.03 -21.18 -6.63
CA GLY A 253 -6.34 -21.78 -6.91
C GLY A 253 -7.41 -21.54 -5.83
N SER A 254 -7.17 -20.63 -4.89
CA SER A 254 -8.06 -20.33 -3.76
C SER A 254 -7.82 -18.93 -3.19
N VAL A 255 -8.91 -18.21 -2.90
CA VAL A 255 -8.86 -16.85 -2.33
C VAL A 255 -8.50 -16.94 -0.84
N GLY A 256 -7.39 -16.32 -0.44
CA GLY A 256 -6.92 -16.35 0.94
C GLY A 256 -5.47 -15.87 1.08
N VAL A 257 -5.02 -15.77 2.34
CA VAL A 257 -3.62 -15.43 2.67
C VAL A 257 -2.74 -16.61 2.27
N ILE A 258 -1.69 -16.33 1.50
CA ILE A 258 -0.62 -17.30 1.20
C ILE A 258 0.54 -17.02 2.16
N ALA A 259 1.01 -18.00 2.91
CA ALA A 259 2.14 -17.81 3.82
C ALA A 259 3.45 -17.70 3.02
N ALA A 260 4.45 -17.00 3.56
CA ALA A 260 5.73 -16.78 2.88
C ALA A 260 6.44 -18.10 2.48
N ALA A 261 6.26 -19.16 3.28
CA ALA A 261 6.80 -20.49 3.00
C ALA A 261 6.17 -21.19 1.78
N ASP A 262 4.94 -20.82 1.40
CA ASP A 262 4.19 -21.46 0.31
C ASP A 262 4.33 -20.73 -1.03
N LEU A 263 4.86 -19.50 -1.05
CA LEU A 263 4.97 -18.68 -2.27
C LEU A 263 5.76 -19.35 -3.39
N GLU A 264 6.83 -20.09 -3.08
CA GLU A 264 7.66 -20.82 -4.05
C GLU A 264 6.90 -21.97 -4.75
N SER A 265 5.67 -22.28 -4.33
CA SER A 265 4.78 -23.25 -5.00
C SER A 265 3.85 -22.62 -6.06
N LEU A 266 3.84 -21.29 -6.18
CA LEU A 266 2.94 -20.57 -7.08
C LEU A 266 3.22 -20.83 -8.57
N PRO A 267 2.19 -20.91 -9.43
CA PRO A 267 2.38 -21.16 -10.85
C PRO A 267 3.11 -20.01 -11.57
N VAL A 268 4.24 -20.35 -12.18
CA VAL A 268 4.96 -19.52 -13.15
C VAL A 268 4.90 -20.20 -14.52
N ILE A 269 4.39 -19.50 -15.53
CA ILE A 269 4.28 -20.01 -16.91
C ILE A 269 5.32 -19.29 -17.78
N ARG A 270 6.11 -20.04 -18.55
CA ARG A 270 7.10 -19.48 -19.48
C ARG A 270 6.57 -19.43 -20.90
N ASP A 271 7.06 -18.45 -21.66
CA ASP A 271 6.71 -18.20 -23.06
C ASP A 271 5.17 -18.18 -23.23
N ALA A 272 4.53 -17.28 -22.48
CA ALA A 272 3.13 -17.33 -22.11
C ALA A 272 2.24 -16.32 -22.84
N ALA A 273 0.93 -16.56 -22.77
CA ALA A 273 -0.11 -15.66 -23.24
C ALA A 273 -1.27 -15.55 -22.23
N VAL A 274 -2.06 -14.48 -22.34
CA VAL A 274 -3.29 -14.26 -21.56
C VAL A 274 -4.41 -13.75 -22.48
N ALA A 275 -5.57 -14.40 -22.44
CA ALA A 275 -6.77 -14.01 -23.15
C ALA A 275 -7.74 -13.26 -22.22
N VAL A 276 -8.17 -12.07 -22.64
CA VAL A 276 -9.04 -11.15 -21.88
C VAL A 276 -10.34 -10.92 -22.62
N LEU A 277 -11.48 -11.14 -21.95
CA LEU A 277 -12.83 -10.90 -22.47
C LEU A 277 -13.64 -10.14 -21.42
N ASP A 278 -14.42 -9.14 -21.83
CA ASP A 278 -15.30 -8.34 -20.95
C ASP A 278 -14.56 -7.78 -19.70
N GLY A 279 -13.30 -7.37 -19.89
CA GLY A 279 -12.44 -6.81 -18.83
C GLY A 279 -11.86 -7.83 -17.84
N LYS A 280 -12.02 -9.14 -18.10
CA LYS A 280 -11.56 -10.22 -17.21
C LYS A 280 -10.64 -11.22 -17.90
N VAL A 281 -9.72 -11.79 -17.12
CA VAL A 281 -8.94 -12.97 -17.55
C VAL A 281 -9.90 -14.11 -17.86
N SER A 282 -9.83 -14.65 -19.07
CA SER A 282 -10.64 -15.82 -19.49
C SER A 282 -9.81 -17.09 -19.60
N ALA A 283 -8.56 -16.96 -20.08
CA ALA A 283 -7.61 -18.06 -20.11
C ALA A 283 -6.17 -17.53 -20.06
N LEU A 284 -5.25 -18.36 -19.60
CA LEU A 284 -3.80 -18.13 -19.61
C LEU A 284 -3.09 -19.48 -19.82
N GLY A 285 -1.88 -19.44 -20.39
CA GLY A 285 -1.12 -20.66 -20.68
C GLY A 285 0.09 -20.38 -21.56
N PRO A 286 0.79 -21.44 -22.03
CA PRO A 286 1.85 -21.31 -23.02
C PRO A 286 1.30 -20.66 -24.31
N GLU A 287 2.03 -19.70 -24.87
CA GLU A 287 1.57 -18.92 -26.02
C GLU A 287 1.18 -19.78 -27.25
N PRO A 288 1.95 -20.81 -27.66
CA PRO A 288 1.59 -21.64 -28.81
C PRO A 288 0.28 -22.40 -28.61
N GLU A 289 -0.03 -22.79 -27.36
CA GLU A 289 -1.29 -23.42 -27.01
C GLU A 289 -2.42 -22.39 -27.05
N LEU A 290 -2.26 -21.25 -26.37
CA LEU A 290 -3.32 -20.26 -26.28
C LEU A 290 -3.67 -19.65 -27.66
N ARG A 291 -2.66 -19.37 -28.52
CA ARG A 291 -2.89 -18.95 -29.92
C ARG A 291 -3.58 -20.00 -30.79
N SER A 292 -3.54 -21.28 -30.42
CA SER A 292 -4.26 -22.35 -31.13
C SER A 292 -5.72 -22.49 -30.70
N GLN A 293 -6.10 -21.87 -29.57
CA GLN A 293 -7.43 -21.95 -28.97
C GLN A 293 -8.18 -20.60 -29.02
N TRP A 294 -7.47 -19.48 -29.01
CA TRP A 294 -8.01 -18.12 -28.87
C TRP A 294 -7.57 -17.16 -29.98
N GLN A 295 -8.50 -16.29 -30.40
CA GLN A 295 -8.26 -15.18 -31.31
C GLN A 295 -8.77 -13.87 -30.70
N GLY A 296 -7.84 -13.00 -30.30
CA GLY A 296 -8.13 -11.64 -29.85
C GLY A 296 -8.64 -10.74 -30.98
N LYS A 297 -9.52 -9.79 -30.65
CA LYS A 297 -9.87 -8.65 -31.52
C LYS A 297 -8.65 -7.73 -31.68
N GLU A 298 -7.90 -7.57 -30.60
CA GLU A 298 -6.58 -6.94 -30.56
C GLU A 298 -5.55 -7.93 -29.99
N VAL A 299 -4.32 -7.88 -30.50
CA VAL A 299 -3.20 -8.73 -30.04
C VAL A 299 -2.10 -7.80 -29.56
N VAL A 300 -1.73 -7.94 -28.29
CA VAL A 300 -0.70 -7.12 -27.64
C VAL A 300 0.56 -7.97 -27.50
N ASP A 301 1.68 -7.46 -28.00
CA ASP A 301 3.02 -8.02 -27.76
C ASP A 301 3.63 -7.29 -26.55
N CYS A 302 3.94 -8.04 -25.49
CA CYS A 302 4.59 -7.53 -24.28
C CYS A 302 6.09 -7.25 -24.48
N GLY A 303 6.69 -7.74 -25.57
CA GLY A 303 8.10 -7.52 -25.90
C GLY A 303 9.09 -8.29 -25.03
N GLY A 304 8.65 -9.35 -24.36
CA GLY A 304 9.39 -10.08 -23.32
C GLY A 304 8.96 -9.69 -21.91
N GLY A 305 9.93 -9.63 -20.99
CA GLY A 305 9.70 -9.23 -19.60
C GLY A 305 8.86 -10.21 -18.78
N LEU A 306 8.49 -9.76 -17.58
CA LEU A 306 7.59 -10.46 -16.68
C LEU A 306 6.19 -9.86 -16.80
N LEU A 307 5.16 -10.68 -16.97
CA LEU A 307 3.78 -10.25 -16.69
C LEU A 307 3.45 -10.65 -15.25
N VAL A 308 3.17 -9.63 -14.43
CA VAL A 308 2.72 -9.78 -13.04
C VAL A 308 1.29 -9.24 -12.91
N PRO A 309 0.52 -9.64 -11.88
CA PRO A 309 -0.72 -8.94 -11.56
C PRO A 309 -0.40 -7.47 -11.31
N GLY A 310 -1.33 -6.58 -11.67
CA GLY A 310 -1.12 -5.16 -11.48
C GLY A 310 -0.72 -4.82 -10.05
N LEU A 311 0.27 -3.95 -9.89
CA LEU A 311 0.79 -3.61 -8.56
C LEU A 311 -0.25 -2.80 -7.77
N VAL A 312 -0.42 -3.10 -6.49
CA VAL A 312 -1.43 -2.51 -5.61
C VAL A 312 -0.73 -1.80 -4.44
N ASP A 313 -0.91 -0.48 -4.34
CA ASP A 313 -0.27 0.34 -3.31
C ASP A 313 -1.23 0.54 -2.12
N ALA A 314 -1.17 -0.37 -1.14
CA ALA A 314 -2.18 -0.47 -0.08
C ALA A 314 -2.05 0.52 1.09
N HIS A 315 -1.18 1.54 0.94
CA HIS A 315 -1.04 2.67 1.87
C HIS A 315 -0.45 3.91 1.17
N THR A 316 -1.27 4.92 0.86
CA THR A 316 -0.79 6.23 0.34
C THR A 316 -1.64 7.42 0.84
N HIS A 317 -1.05 8.62 0.89
CA HIS A 317 -1.72 9.86 1.29
C HIS A 317 -1.70 10.89 0.14
N PRO A 318 -2.37 10.63 -1.00
CA PRO A 318 -2.16 11.38 -2.24
C PRO A 318 -2.84 12.77 -2.24
N ALA A 319 -3.72 13.05 -1.28
CA ALA A 319 -4.50 14.29 -1.20
C ALA A 319 -3.74 15.45 -0.52
N PHE A 320 -2.59 15.84 -1.10
CA PHE A 320 -1.83 17.03 -0.68
C PHE A 320 -1.75 18.09 -1.77
N ALA A 321 -1.79 19.37 -1.37
CA ALA A 321 -1.68 20.50 -2.30
C ALA A 321 -0.23 20.93 -2.58
N ALA A 322 0.69 20.72 -1.62
CA ALA A 322 2.07 21.19 -1.65
C ALA A 322 3.06 20.13 -1.13
N GLU A 323 4.29 20.19 -1.65
CA GLU A 323 5.44 19.37 -1.26
C GLU A 323 6.20 20.03 -0.10
N ARG A 324 6.92 19.26 0.73
CA ARG A 324 7.76 19.79 1.84
C ARG A 324 9.26 19.76 1.51
N ALA A 325 9.62 20.13 0.29
CA ALA A 325 11.02 20.11 -0.19
C ALA A 325 11.95 21.02 0.65
N GLU A 326 11.49 22.20 1.08
CA GLU A 326 12.26 23.09 1.96
C GLU A 326 12.55 22.45 3.33
N GLU A 327 11.61 21.70 3.88
CA GLU A 327 11.81 20.96 5.13
C GLU A 327 12.85 19.84 4.95
N PHE A 328 12.88 19.18 3.79
CA PHE A 328 13.88 18.16 3.49
C PHE A 328 15.31 18.76 3.46
N ASP A 329 15.46 20.00 2.96
CA ASP A 329 16.72 20.74 3.06
C ASP A 329 17.03 21.15 4.51
N TRP A 330 16.06 21.59 5.31
CA TRP A 330 16.28 21.87 6.75
C TRP A 330 16.71 20.61 7.53
N ARG A 331 16.15 19.43 7.22
CA ARG A 331 16.61 18.13 7.74
C ARG A 331 18.03 17.77 7.25
N ALA A 332 18.45 18.23 6.07
CA ALA A 332 19.82 18.08 5.58
C ALA A 332 20.81 19.04 6.27
N GLN A 333 20.37 20.26 6.61
CA GLN A 333 21.09 21.22 7.45
C GLN A 333 21.20 20.77 8.92
N GLY A 334 20.45 19.75 9.34
CA GLY A 334 20.51 19.14 10.67
C GLY A 334 19.58 19.75 11.72
N LEU A 335 18.55 20.50 11.29
CA LEU A 335 17.54 21.04 12.22
C LEU A 335 16.73 19.93 12.89
N SER A 336 16.37 20.17 14.15
CA SER A 336 15.44 19.35 14.90
C SER A 336 14.00 19.51 14.42
N TYR A 337 13.15 18.53 14.76
CA TYR A 337 11.70 18.59 14.51
C TYR A 337 11.05 19.86 15.09
N LEU A 338 11.52 20.34 16.25
CA LEU A 338 10.99 21.55 16.88
C LEU A 338 11.32 22.81 16.06
N GLU A 339 12.59 22.99 15.66
CA GLU A 339 13.01 24.13 14.83
C GLU A 339 12.33 24.14 13.45
N ILE A 340 12.03 22.96 12.91
CA ILE A 340 11.24 22.79 11.68
C ILE A 340 9.77 23.22 11.90
N ALA A 341 9.16 22.84 13.02
CA ALA A 341 7.79 23.23 13.36
C ALA A 341 7.68 24.73 13.67
N GLU A 342 8.66 25.32 14.36
CA GLU A 342 8.76 26.76 14.62
C GLU A 342 8.90 27.60 13.33
N ARG A 343 9.50 27.02 12.28
CA ARG A 343 9.52 27.60 10.92
C ARG A 343 8.23 27.40 10.12
N GLY A 344 7.18 26.81 10.73
CA GLY A 344 5.90 26.54 10.07
C GLY A 344 5.88 25.29 9.19
N GLY A 345 6.92 24.46 9.24
CA GLY A 345 6.99 23.15 8.58
C GLY A 345 6.14 22.08 9.26
N GLY A 346 6.52 20.81 9.10
CA GLY A 346 5.79 19.68 9.66
C GLY A 346 4.48 19.38 8.93
N ILE A 347 3.70 18.43 9.45
CA ILE A 347 2.40 18.05 8.88
C ILE A 347 1.42 19.23 8.80
N LEU A 348 1.49 20.17 9.74
CA LEU A 348 0.65 21.36 9.78
C LEU A 348 0.87 22.29 8.56
N SER A 349 2.03 22.21 7.90
CA SER A 349 2.27 22.85 6.60
C SER A 349 1.41 22.24 5.48
N SER A 350 1.37 20.90 5.39
CA SER A 350 0.47 20.18 4.47
C SER A 350 -0.99 20.47 4.76
N VAL A 351 -1.37 20.57 6.04
CA VAL A 351 -2.74 20.94 6.45
C VAL A 351 -3.10 22.36 5.99
N ARG A 352 -2.24 23.36 6.24
CA ARG A 352 -2.44 24.73 5.74
C ARG A 352 -2.62 24.75 4.22
N ALA A 353 -1.78 24.05 3.48
CA ALA A 353 -1.85 24.00 2.02
C ALA A 353 -3.14 23.33 1.49
N VAL A 354 -3.58 22.22 2.11
CA VAL A 354 -4.82 21.53 1.72
C VAL A 354 -6.06 22.34 2.10
N ARG A 355 -6.09 22.98 3.28
CA ARG A 355 -7.17 23.91 3.68
C ARG A 355 -7.30 25.08 2.70
N GLN A 356 -6.18 25.68 2.28
CA GLN A 356 -6.16 26.81 1.35
C GLN A 356 -6.55 26.44 -0.10
N ALA A 357 -6.27 25.21 -0.55
CA ALA A 357 -6.59 24.77 -1.90
C ALA A 357 -8.10 24.57 -2.12
N SER A 358 -8.60 24.95 -3.30
CA SER A 358 -9.94 24.55 -3.75
C SER A 358 -10.00 23.05 -4.10
N GLU A 359 -11.22 22.50 -4.14
CA GLU A 359 -11.43 21.10 -4.52
C GLU A 359 -10.93 20.80 -5.95
N VAL A 360 -11.00 21.78 -6.86
CA VAL A 360 -10.53 21.65 -8.25
C VAL A 360 -9.00 21.59 -8.31
N GLU A 361 -8.30 22.44 -7.55
CA GLU A 361 -6.84 22.44 -7.47
C GLU A 361 -6.32 21.16 -6.80
N LEU A 362 -6.97 20.72 -5.72
CA LEU A 362 -6.64 19.46 -5.05
C LEU A 362 -6.90 18.25 -5.96
N THR A 363 -8.01 18.23 -6.71
CA THR A 363 -8.28 17.19 -7.71
C THR A 363 -7.19 17.15 -8.79
N ALA A 364 -6.75 18.30 -9.30
CA ALA A 364 -5.68 18.39 -10.29
C ALA A 364 -4.33 17.88 -9.75
N LYS A 365 -4.05 18.08 -8.46
CA LYS A 365 -2.89 17.49 -7.76
C LYS A 365 -3.01 15.97 -7.68
N VAL A 366 -4.12 15.45 -7.16
CA VAL A 366 -4.34 13.99 -7.01
C VAL A 366 -4.29 13.27 -8.37
N ILE A 367 -4.79 13.88 -9.46
CA ILE A 367 -4.65 13.35 -10.83
C ILE A 367 -3.16 13.17 -11.21
N SER A 368 -2.32 14.18 -10.96
CA SER A 368 -0.87 14.11 -11.20
C SER A 368 -0.17 13.07 -10.32
N HIS A 369 -0.62 12.92 -9.06
CA HIS A 369 -0.12 11.91 -8.14
C HIS A 369 -0.47 10.49 -8.59
N PHE A 370 -1.71 10.22 -8.99
CA PHE A 370 -2.11 8.93 -9.57
C PHE A 370 -1.38 8.65 -10.89
N GLN A 371 -1.22 9.63 -11.78
CA GLN A 371 -0.45 9.45 -13.03
C GLN A 371 1.01 9.05 -12.78
N ARG A 372 1.65 9.57 -11.71
CA ARG A 372 2.99 9.13 -11.28
C ARG A 372 2.99 7.68 -10.79
N MET A 373 2.01 7.28 -9.97
CA MET A 373 1.88 5.89 -9.49
C MET A 373 1.63 4.90 -10.64
N GLN A 374 0.75 5.26 -11.58
CA GLN A 374 0.47 4.50 -12.81
C GLN A 374 1.72 4.34 -13.68
N ALA A 375 2.54 5.39 -13.81
CA ALA A 375 3.82 5.31 -14.53
C ALA A 375 4.84 4.34 -13.89
N HIS A 376 4.68 3.99 -12.60
CA HIS A 376 5.45 2.96 -11.91
C HIS A 376 4.73 1.59 -11.86
N GLY A 377 3.62 1.43 -12.58
CA GLY A 377 2.91 0.17 -12.74
C GLY A 377 1.82 -0.12 -11.70
N THR A 378 1.40 0.86 -10.90
CA THR A 378 0.33 0.71 -9.90
C THR A 378 -1.05 0.71 -10.58
N VAL A 379 -1.80 -0.41 -10.53
CA VAL A 379 -3.19 -0.49 -11.04
C VAL A 379 -4.23 0.04 -10.06
N ALA A 380 -3.94 -0.06 -8.76
CA ALA A 380 -4.86 0.25 -7.70
C ALA A 380 -4.12 0.79 -6.47
N CYS A 381 -4.76 1.67 -5.71
CA CYS A 381 -4.20 2.14 -4.45
C CYS A 381 -5.24 2.38 -3.36
N GLU A 382 -4.79 2.29 -2.12
CA GLU A 382 -5.45 2.95 -1.01
C GLU A 382 -5.09 4.44 -1.03
N ALA A 383 -6.09 5.31 -0.88
CA ALA A 383 -5.90 6.76 -0.88
C ALA A 383 -6.49 7.37 0.39
N LYS A 384 -5.62 7.82 1.30
CA LYS A 384 -6.00 8.42 2.57
C LYS A 384 -6.27 9.93 2.44
N SER A 385 -7.15 10.43 3.29
CA SER A 385 -7.31 11.87 3.60
C SER A 385 -6.36 12.28 4.75
N GLY A 386 -6.78 13.13 5.70
CA GLY A 386 -6.01 13.44 6.91
C GLY A 386 -5.10 14.66 6.84
N TYR A 387 -5.15 15.42 5.75
CA TYR A 387 -4.56 16.77 5.67
C TYR A 387 -5.62 17.89 5.65
N GLY A 388 -6.90 17.58 5.85
CA GLY A 388 -7.92 18.59 6.10
C GLY A 388 -8.05 18.94 7.58
N LEU A 389 -8.11 17.91 8.43
CA LEU A 389 -8.35 18.01 9.89
C LEU A 389 -9.57 18.88 10.25
N SER A 390 -10.58 18.91 9.38
CA SER A 390 -11.83 19.66 9.52
C SER A 390 -12.94 18.90 8.77
N LEU A 391 -14.22 19.15 9.10
CA LEU A 391 -15.34 18.53 8.39
C LEU A 391 -15.29 18.85 6.88
N GLU A 392 -15.12 20.13 6.53
CA GLU A 392 -15.18 20.59 5.14
C GLU A 392 -13.98 20.10 4.31
N ASP A 393 -12.77 20.13 4.89
CA ASP A 393 -11.53 19.83 4.17
C ASP A 393 -11.23 18.34 4.05
N GLU A 394 -11.66 17.51 5.01
CA GLU A 394 -11.61 16.06 4.88
C GLU A 394 -12.60 15.57 3.81
N LEU A 395 -13.83 16.11 3.80
CA LEU A 395 -14.81 15.82 2.75
C LEU A 395 -14.34 16.31 1.37
N LYS A 396 -13.70 17.50 1.29
CA LYS A 396 -13.04 18.03 0.09
C LYS A 396 -11.94 17.08 -0.43
N SER A 397 -11.11 16.55 0.48
CA SER A 397 -10.03 15.61 0.15
C SER A 397 -10.57 14.31 -0.43
N LEU A 398 -11.59 13.70 0.19
CA LEU A 398 -12.21 12.47 -0.30
C LEU A 398 -12.97 12.66 -1.63
N ARG A 399 -13.64 13.81 -1.83
CA ARG A 399 -14.24 14.15 -3.13
C ARG A 399 -13.19 14.33 -4.23
N ALA A 400 -12.07 15.00 -3.94
CA ALA A 400 -10.95 15.15 -4.87
C ALA A 400 -10.33 13.80 -5.26
N ILE A 401 -10.16 12.88 -4.29
CA ILE A 401 -9.73 11.49 -4.53
C ILE A 401 -10.69 10.77 -5.49
N ARG A 402 -12.00 10.83 -5.23
CA ARG A 402 -13.04 10.19 -6.07
C ARG A 402 -13.09 10.77 -7.49
N ALA A 403 -12.95 12.09 -7.63
CA ALA A 403 -12.87 12.75 -8.92
C ALA A 403 -11.59 12.39 -9.70
N ALA A 404 -10.44 12.32 -9.02
CA ALA A 404 -9.17 11.94 -9.64
C ALA A 404 -9.12 10.47 -10.08
N SER A 405 -9.69 9.54 -9.30
CA SER A 405 -9.88 8.14 -9.72
C SER A 405 -10.70 8.07 -11.01
N THR A 406 -11.87 8.74 -11.04
CA THR A 406 -12.74 8.83 -12.22
C THR A 406 -12.02 9.41 -13.45
N ALA A 407 -11.10 10.36 -13.26
CA ALA A 407 -10.36 11.01 -14.34
C ALA A 407 -9.12 10.24 -14.84
N THR A 408 -8.61 9.28 -14.07
CA THR A 408 -7.35 8.56 -14.36
C THR A 408 -7.55 7.06 -14.60
N GLY A 409 -8.73 6.50 -14.30
CA GLY A 409 -8.97 5.06 -14.34
C GLY A 409 -8.30 4.29 -13.20
N MET A 410 -7.63 4.97 -12.26
CA MET A 410 -7.05 4.33 -11.07
C MET A 410 -8.17 3.71 -10.22
N GLU A 411 -8.04 2.42 -9.91
CA GLU A 411 -8.87 1.76 -8.92
C GLU A 411 -8.48 2.27 -7.52
N VAL A 412 -9.40 2.94 -6.82
CA VAL A 412 -9.08 3.58 -5.55
C VAL A 412 -9.95 3.05 -4.41
N PHE A 413 -9.28 2.75 -3.31
CA PHE A 413 -9.86 2.37 -2.03
C PHE A 413 -9.73 3.58 -1.07
N PRO A 414 -10.74 4.44 -0.93
CA PRO A 414 -10.58 5.68 -0.16
C PRO A 414 -10.70 5.39 1.34
N THR A 415 -9.77 5.95 2.10
CA THR A 415 -9.67 5.81 3.57
C THR A 415 -9.76 7.19 4.22
N PHE A 416 -10.61 7.33 5.23
CA PHE A 416 -10.74 8.56 5.99
C PHE A 416 -9.74 8.57 7.16
N LEU A 417 -8.84 9.55 7.17
CA LEU A 417 -7.79 9.71 8.19
C LEU A 417 -7.92 11.05 8.92
N GLY A 418 -9.14 11.50 9.26
CA GLY A 418 -9.32 12.71 10.07
C GLY A 418 -8.62 12.65 11.44
N ALA A 419 -8.32 11.44 11.93
CA ALA A 419 -7.49 11.17 13.10
C ALA A 419 -5.97 11.02 12.78
N HIS A 420 -5.45 11.76 11.79
CA HIS A 420 -4.01 11.85 11.50
C HIS A 420 -3.26 12.58 12.64
N MET A 421 -3.77 13.76 13.02
CA MET A 421 -3.23 14.63 14.07
C MET A 421 -4.36 15.46 14.67
N VAL A 422 -4.12 16.06 15.84
CA VAL A 422 -5.01 17.13 16.36
C VAL A 422 -4.55 18.47 15.76
N PRO A 423 -5.43 19.25 15.11
CA PRO A 423 -5.09 20.55 14.54
C PRO A 423 -4.88 21.63 15.62
N GLU A 424 -4.28 22.75 15.24
CA GLU A 424 -3.81 23.81 16.14
C GLU A 424 -4.93 24.38 17.02
N GLU A 425 -6.10 24.62 16.45
CA GLU A 425 -7.31 25.11 17.14
C GLU A 425 -7.84 24.16 18.24
N TYR A 426 -7.50 22.88 18.20
CA TYR A 426 -7.87 21.87 19.19
C TYR A 426 -6.69 21.40 20.07
N ALA A 427 -5.52 22.03 19.99
CA ALA A 427 -4.31 21.59 20.72
C ALA A 427 -4.53 21.42 22.24
N ASN A 428 -5.29 22.33 22.86
CA ASN A 428 -5.66 22.27 24.29
C ASN A 428 -7.00 21.55 24.55
N GLN A 429 -7.68 21.08 23.51
CA GLN A 429 -9.04 20.53 23.55
C GLN A 429 -9.13 19.20 22.76
N LYS A 430 -8.09 18.37 22.85
CA LYS A 430 -7.93 17.13 22.05
C LYS A 430 -9.16 16.20 22.09
N ASP A 431 -9.86 16.14 23.23
CA ASP A 431 -11.05 15.29 23.40
C ASP A 431 -12.29 15.83 22.68
N GLN A 432 -12.40 17.16 22.50
CA GLN A 432 -13.44 17.77 21.65
C GLN A 432 -13.17 17.51 20.16
N TYR A 433 -11.90 17.39 19.74
CA TYR A 433 -11.59 17.01 18.36
C TYR A 433 -11.99 15.56 18.08
N VAL A 434 -11.78 14.65 19.04
CA VAL A 434 -12.32 13.28 18.96
C VAL A 434 -13.85 13.30 18.91
N GLU A 435 -14.51 14.21 19.64
CA GLU A 435 -15.98 14.36 19.59
C GLU A 435 -16.47 14.87 18.24
N LEU A 436 -15.84 15.89 17.65
CA LEU A 436 -16.10 16.34 16.28
C LEU A 436 -15.95 15.19 15.26
N LEU A 437 -14.86 14.42 15.35
CA LEU A 437 -14.62 13.26 14.49
C LEU A 437 -15.70 12.19 14.64
N CYS A 438 -16.08 11.85 15.88
CA CYS A 438 -17.08 10.83 16.18
C CYS A 438 -18.52 11.24 15.85
N GLN A 439 -18.89 12.50 16.08
CA GLN A 439 -20.29 12.95 16.06
C GLN A 439 -20.68 13.65 14.75
N GLU A 440 -19.72 14.21 14.01
CA GLU A 440 -20.00 14.99 12.80
C GLU A 440 -19.25 14.43 11.58
N VAL A 441 -17.93 14.24 11.66
CA VAL A 441 -17.11 13.91 10.47
C VAL A 441 -17.29 12.46 10.02
N LEU A 442 -17.18 11.47 10.93
CA LEU A 442 -17.40 10.05 10.58
C LEU A 442 -18.80 9.80 10.00
N PRO A 443 -19.91 10.30 10.61
CA PRO A 443 -21.24 10.22 9.99
C PRO A 443 -21.32 10.88 8.61
N ALA A 444 -20.81 12.11 8.45
CA ALA A 444 -20.88 12.82 7.17
C ALA A 444 -20.08 12.14 6.04
N VAL A 445 -18.94 11.50 6.36
CA VAL A 445 -18.17 10.69 5.40
C VAL A 445 -18.92 9.42 5.00
N TRP A 446 -19.56 8.75 5.97
CA TRP A 446 -20.32 7.52 5.77
C TRP A 446 -21.58 7.76 4.93
N GLU A 447 -22.40 8.74 5.28
CA GLU A 447 -23.65 9.08 4.59
C GLU A 447 -23.44 9.50 3.13
N GLN A 448 -22.28 10.10 2.80
CA GLN A 448 -21.91 10.48 1.44
C GLN A 448 -21.20 9.37 0.64
N GLY A 449 -20.96 8.20 1.26
CA GLY A 449 -20.23 7.09 0.64
C GLY A 449 -18.82 7.48 0.16
N LEU A 450 -18.09 8.27 0.97
CA LEU A 450 -16.83 8.88 0.55
C LEU A 450 -15.58 8.08 0.91
N ALA A 451 -15.65 7.16 1.88
CA ALA A 451 -14.57 6.25 2.24
C ALA A 451 -15.12 4.88 2.64
N ARG A 452 -14.34 3.81 2.41
CA ARG A 452 -14.66 2.44 2.87
C ARG A 452 -14.10 2.13 4.26
N ALA A 453 -13.04 2.84 4.64
CA ALA A 453 -12.28 2.60 5.85
C ALA A 453 -12.05 3.90 6.63
N ALA A 454 -11.83 3.77 7.93
CA ALA A 454 -11.38 4.83 8.81
C ALA A 454 -10.05 4.44 9.44
N ASP A 455 -9.17 5.42 9.57
CA ASP A 455 -7.78 5.26 10.01
C ASP A 455 -7.41 6.30 11.08
N VAL A 456 -6.40 5.99 11.88
CA VAL A 456 -5.90 6.79 13.01
C VAL A 456 -4.41 6.58 13.19
N PHE A 457 -3.70 7.66 13.53
CA PHE A 457 -2.28 7.58 13.91
C PHE A 457 -2.12 7.49 15.42
N ILE A 458 -1.76 6.29 15.89
CA ILE A 458 -1.56 5.98 17.31
C ILE A 458 -0.08 6.15 17.66
N GLU A 459 0.25 7.30 18.23
CA GLU A 459 1.63 7.69 18.56
C GLU A 459 1.61 8.77 19.67
N GLU A 460 2.70 8.91 20.44
CA GLU A 460 2.78 9.82 21.60
C GLU A 460 2.39 11.27 21.28
N HIS A 461 2.64 11.72 20.05
CA HIS A 461 2.40 13.10 19.61
C HIS A 461 1.07 13.27 18.85
N ALA A 462 0.46 12.16 18.42
CA ALA A 462 -0.80 12.10 17.68
C ALA A 462 -1.96 11.68 18.61
N PHE A 463 -2.50 10.47 18.45
CA PHE A 463 -3.61 9.94 19.25
C PHE A 463 -3.13 8.90 20.28
N SER A 464 -3.28 9.23 21.56
CA SER A 464 -3.19 8.29 22.69
C SER A 464 -4.25 7.18 22.59
N LEU A 465 -3.92 5.94 22.97
CA LEU A 465 -4.81 4.75 22.93
C LEU A 465 -6.29 5.05 23.25
N LEU A 466 -6.60 5.67 24.39
CA LEU A 466 -7.98 5.96 24.83
C LEU A 466 -8.80 6.78 23.81
N ARG A 467 -8.14 7.66 23.05
CA ARG A 467 -8.75 8.47 22.00
C ARG A 467 -8.93 7.66 20.71
N ALA A 468 -7.91 6.90 20.33
CA ALA A 468 -7.96 5.99 19.20
C ALA A 468 -9.05 4.93 19.38
N GLU A 469 -9.17 4.32 20.57
CA GLU A 469 -10.23 3.38 20.93
C GLU A 469 -11.62 4.00 20.78
N ARG A 470 -11.84 5.21 21.32
CA ARG A 470 -13.13 5.93 21.18
C ARG A 470 -13.48 6.18 19.70
N TYR A 471 -12.51 6.61 18.90
CA TYR A 471 -12.67 6.89 17.48
C TYR A 471 -12.93 5.60 16.67
N LEU A 472 -12.10 4.57 16.85
CA LEU A 472 -12.18 3.29 16.12
C LEU A 472 -13.47 2.52 16.44
N ASN A 473 -13.93 2.50 17.70
CA ASN A 473 -15.24 1.95 18.02
C ASN A 473 -16.36 2.73 17.28
N SER A 474 -16.31 4.07 17.29
CA SER A 474 -17.31 4.90 16.59
C SER A 474 -17.34 4.65 15.07
N ALA A 475 -16.17 4.47 14.44
CA ALA A 475 -16.07 4.16 13.02
C ALA A 475 -16.59 2.75 12.69
N ARG A 476 -16.21 1.75 13.50
CA ARG A 476 -16.69 0.37 13.35
C ARG A 476 -18.21 0.29 13.51
N ASP A 477 -18.77 1.02 14.47
CA ASP A 477 -20.20 0.97 14.79
C ASP A 477 -21.07 1.68 13.74
N LEU A 478 -20.47 2.56 12.91
CA LEU A 478 -21.08 3.07 11.66
C LEU A 478 -20.97 2.06 10.51
N GLY A 479 -19.93 1.23 10.49
CA GLY A 479 -19.69 0.20 9.47
C GLY A 479 -18.40 0.34 8.65
N PHE A 480 -17.52 1.29 9.00
CA PHE A 480 -16.20 1.42 8.36
C PHE A 480 -15.32 0.19 8.66
N ALA A 481 -14.55 -0.23 7.65
CA ALA A 481 -13.36 -1.04 7.91
C ALA A 481 -12.34 -0.21 8.73
N LEU A 482 -11.58 -0.87 9.62
CA LEU A 482 -10.58 -0.17 10.45
C LEU A 482 -9.17 -0.42 9.90
N ARG A 483 -8.38 0.65 9.82
CA ARG A 483 -6.94 0.66 9.55
C ARG A 483 -6.25 1.48 10.64
N VAL A 484 -4.97 1.26 10.89
CA VAL A 484 -4.24 1.92 11.99
C VAL A 484 -2.78 2.12 11.60
N HIS A 485 -2.25 3.33 11.78
CA HIS A 485 -0.81 3.57 11.84
C HIS A 485 -0.36 3.41 13.30
N SER A 486 0.59 2.52 13.59
CA SER A 486 1.10 2.32 14.97
C SER A 486 2.57 1.93 15.00
N ASP A 487 3.18 2.15 16.16
CA ASP A 487 4.51 1.65 16.51
C ASP A 487 5.62 2.15 15.57
N GLN A 488 5.44 3.33 14.95
CA GLN A 488 6.38 3.95 13.99
C GLN A 488 7.60 4.57 14.67
N PHE A 489 7.40 5.30 15.77
CA PHE A 489 8.48 5.93 16.54
C PHE A 489 8.55 5.39 17.97
N VAL A 490 7.40 5.12 18.60
CA VAL A 490 7.31 4.55 19.95
C VAL A 490 6.27 3.43 20.00
N ASN A 491 6.59 2.34 20.68
CA ASN A 491 5.58 1.32 20.98
C ASN A 491 4.65 1.81 22.09
N VAL A 492 3.40 2.09 21.73
CA VAL A 492 2.36 2.56 22.66
C VAL A 492 1.22 1.55 22.84
N GLY A 493 1.37 0.31 22.33
CA GLY A 493 0.36 -0.75 22.38
C GLY A 493 -0.77 -0.62 21.36
N GLY A 494 -0.57 0.16 20.28
CA GLY A 494 -1.61 0.43 19.29
C GLY A 494 -1.87 -0.76 18.36
N THR A 495 -0.86 -1.59 18.10
CA THR A 495 -1.02 -2.87 17.37
C THR A 495 -1.99 -3.81 18.08
N GLU A 496 -1.82 -3.97 19.40
CA GLU A 496 -2.68 -4.79 20.25
C GLU A 496 -4.12 -4.27 20.28
N LEU A 497 -4.31 -2.94 20.34
CA LEU A 497 -5.63 -2.30 20.26
C LEU A 497 -6.29 -2.54 18.90
N ALA A 498 -5.57 -2.32 17.80
CA ALA A 498 -6.07 -2.49 16.43
C ALA A 498 -6.52 -3.94 16.16
N VAL A 499 -5.71 -4.91 16.58
CA VAL A 499 -6.08 -6.34 16.54
C VAL A 499 -7.35 -6.61 17.37
N SER A 500 -7.44 -6.06 18.59
CA SER A 500 -8.59 -6.30 19.48
C SER A 500 -9.93 -5.77 18.91
N LEU A 501 -9.87 -4.73 18.08
CA LEU A 501 -11.02 -4.13 17.40
C LEU A 501 -11.30 -4.74 16.02
N GLY A 502 -10.45 -5.64 15.52
CA GLY A 502 -10.63 -6.34 14.25
C GLY A 502 -10.18 -5.54 13.02
N ALA A 503 -9.13 -4.73 13.13
CA ALA A 503 -8.57 -3.97 12.00
C ALA A 503 -8.08 -4.87 10.85
N GLU A 504 -8.23 -4.35 9.62
CA GLU A 504 -7.74 -4.99 8.39
C GLU A 504 -6.21 -4.97 8.33
N CYS A 505 -5.60 -3.91 8.85
CA CYS A 505 -4.15 -3.79 8.94
C CYS A 505 -3.69 -2.96 10.15
N VAL A 506 -2.41 -3.12 10.47
CA VAL A 506 -1.60 -2.17 11.23
C VAL A 506 -0.35 -1.87 10.43
N ASP A 507 -0.11 -0.59 10.19
CA ASP A 507 0.91 -0.09 9.27
C ASP A 507 2.06 0.58 10.06
N HIS A 508 3.26 0.68 9.46
CA HIS A 508 4.56 1.03 10.05
C HIS A 508 5.27 -0.13 10.77
N LEU A 509 5.03 -0.33 12.08
CA LEU A 509 5.56 -1.45 12.88
C LEU A 509 7.09 -1.46 13.15
N GLU A 510 7.84 -0.38 12.92
CA GLU A 510 9.30 -0.31 13.21
C GLU A 510 9.68 -0.61 14.67
N THR A 511 8.79 -0.33 15.61
CA THR A 511 8.97 -0.57 17.06
C THR A 511 8.02 -1.62 17.63
N LEU A 512 7.46 -2.49 16.77
CA LEU A 512 6.52 -3.55 17.16
C LEU A 512 7.02 -4.41 18.34
N SER A 513 6.23 -4.46 19.41
CA SER A 513 6.48 -5.28 20.59
C SER A 513 6.31 -6.78 20.28
N ASP A 514 6.93 -7.66 21.07
CA ASP A 514 6.66 -9.11 20.95
C ASP A 514 5.19 -9.44 21.31
N ALA A 515 4.49 -8.61 22.10
CA ALA A 515 3.07 -8.79 22.41
C ALA A 515 2.15 -8.38 21.25
N GLY A 516 2.50 -7.33 20.50
CA GLY A 516 1.84 -6.95 19.26
C GLY A 516 2.06 -7.98 18.15
N LEU A 517 3.26 -8.57 18.09
CA LEU A 517 3.54 -9.72 17.21
C LEU A 517 2.66 -10.93 17.59
N ASP A 518 2.60 -11.32 18.87
CA ASP A 518 1.72 -12.39 19.35
C ASP A 518 0.23 -12.09 19.06
N ALA A 519 -0.19 -10.83 19.14
CA ALA A 519 -1.55 -10.40 18.79
C ALA A 519 -1.83 -10.55 17.28
N LEU A 520 -0.93 -10.10 16.40
CA LEU A 520 -1.05 -10.27 14.94
C LEU A 520 -1.09 -11.75 14.54
N VAL A 521 -0.25 -12.58 15.15
CA VAL A 521 -0.25 -14.06 14.95
C VAL A 521 -1.56 -14.69 15.43
N THR A 522 -2.08 -14.25 16.58
CA THR A 522 -3.35 -14.74 17.13
C THR A 522 -4.57 -14.29 16.30
N SER A 523 -4.49 -13.11 15.66
CA SER A 523 -5.50 -12.61 14.72
C SER A 523 -5.58 -13.47 13.46
N GLY A 524 -4.42 -13.78 12.85
CA GLY A 524 -4.33 -14.52 11.58
C GLY A 524 -5.02 -13.83 10.39
N LYS A 525 -5.40 -12.56 10.54
CA LYS A 525 -6.20 -11.78 9.59
C LYS A 525 -5.72 -10.33 9.44
N THR A 526 -5.46 -9.66 10.56
CA THR A 526 -4.92 -8.30 10.58
C THR A 526 -3.56 -8.30 9.89
N CYS A 527 -3.43 -7.50 8.83
CA CYS A 527 -2.28 -7.46 7.95
C CYS A 527 -1.20 -6.50 8.48
N ALA A 528 0.07 -6.85 8.33
CA ALA A 528 1.20 -5.96 8.60
C ALA A 528 1.50 -5.09 7.37
N GLY A 529 1.22 -3.79 7.46
CA GLY A 529 1.56 -2.82 6.41
C GLY A 529 3.00 -2.35 6.52
N LEU A 530 3.88 -2.91 5.69
CA LEU A 530 5.32 -2.66 5.75
C LEU A 530 5.70 -1.52 4.79
N LEU A 531 6.33 -0.47 5.33
CA LEU A 531 6.55 0.81 4.63
C LEU A 531 8.07 1.11 4.50
N PRO A 532 8.84 0.25 3.80
CA PRO A 532 10.30 0.14 3.93
C PRO A 532 11.09 1.38 3.49
N ALA A 533 10.49 2.26 2.70
CA ALA A 533 11.11 3.51 2.27
C ALA A 533 11.01 4.62 3.34
N VAL A 534 10.07 4.52 4.29
CA VAL A 534 9.88 5.51 5.37
C VAL A 534 11.09 5.57 6.31
N PRO A 535 11.61 4.45 6.86
CA PRO A 535 12.83 4.49 7.68
C PRO A 535 14.06 5.04 6.94
N HIS A 536 14.16 4.85 5.63
CA HIS A 536 15.23 5.45 4.84
C HIS A 536 15.06 6.97 4.72
N TYR A 537 13.88 7.44 4.32
CA TYR A 537 13.57 8.85 4.10
C TYR A 537 13.60 9.68 5.40
N LEU A 538 13.22 9.07 6.53
CA LEU A 538 13.30 9.66 7.88
C LEU A 538 14.66 9.46 8.57
N ARG A 539 15.60 8.72 7.96
CA ARG A 539 16.92 8.36 8.54
C ARG A 539 16.82 7.60 9.88
N GLN A 540 15.84 6.70 10.00
CA GLN A 540 15.67 5.83 11.17
C GLN A 540 16.58 4.59 11.09
N ASP A 541 17.20 4.25 12.22
CA ASP A 541 17.98 3.01 12.41
C ASP A 541 17.10 1.76 12.59
N ALA A 542 15.83 1.95 12.97
CA ALA A 542 14.86 0.87 13.14
C ALA A 542 14.25 0.43 11.79
N ASP A 543 13.77 -0.81 11.75
CA ASP A 543 13.08 -1.42 10.62
C ASP A 543 11.98 -2.34 11.16
N ALA A 544 10.83 -2.36 10.50
CA ALA A 544 9.74 -3.28 10.84
C ALA A 544 10.23 -4.75 10.80
N PRO A 545 9.84 -5.61 11.76
CA PRO A 545 10.41 -6.95 11.90
C PRO A 545 9.82 -7.97 10.91
N ALA A 546 9.79 -7.63 9.62
CA ALA A 546 9.17 -8.41 8.54
C ALA A 546 9.58 -9.89 8.55
N GLN A 547 10.88 -10.18 8.67
CA GLN A 547 11.40 -11.55 8.71
C GLN A 547 11.09 -12.31 10.02
N LYS A 548 10.49 -11.68 11.05
CA LYS A 548 9.72 -12.36 12.12
C LYS A 548 8.29 -12.61 11.66
N LEU A 549 7.59 -11.56 11.23
CA LEU A 549 6.16 -11.55 10.84
C LEU A 549 5.83 -12.63 9.79
N LEU A 550 6.57 -12.65 8.68
CA LEU A 550 6.41 -13.61 7.58
C LEU A 550 6.62 -15.07 8.03
N LYS A 551 7.59 -15.30 8.93
CA LYS A 551 7.88 -16.65 9.48
C LYS A 551 6.87 -17.10 10.54
N ALA A 552 6.17 -16.16 11.16
CA ALA A 552 5.08 -16.43 12.08
C ALA A 552 3.72 -16.56 11.36
N GLY A 553 3.69 -16.44 10.02
CA GLY A 553 2.47 -16.57 9.21
C GLY A 553 1.55 -15.35 9.25
N VAL A 554 2.03 -14.20 9.73
CA VAL A 554 1.25 -12.96 9.74
C VAL A 554 1.08 -12.47 8.29
N PRO A 555 -0.15 -12.13 7.84
CA PRO A 555 -0.36 -11.54 6.52
C PRO A 555 0.40 -10.21 6.42
N TRP A 556 1.01 -9.89 5.28
CA TRP A 556 1.74 -8.64 5.10
C TRP A 556 1.44 -7.99 3.74
N PHE A 557 1.55 -6.68 3.65
CA PHE A 557 1.69 -6.00 2.36
C PHE A 557 2.92 -5.09 2.39
N VAL A 558 3.36 -4.64 1.21
CA VAL A 558 4.39 -3.62 1.07
C VAL A 558 3.83 -2.47 0.24
N ALA A 559 3.98 -1.24 0.74
CA ALA A 559 3.44 -0.03 0.12
C ALA A 559 4.47 1.11 0.13
N THR A 560 4.17 2.20 -0.57
CA THR A 560 5.10 3.35 -0.70
C THR A 560 5.09 4.30 0.50
N ASP A 561 3.97 4.43 1.23
CA ASP A 561 3.65 5.62 2.03
C ASP A 561 3.79 6.90 1.21
N PHE A 562 3.26 6.95 -0.03
CA PHE A 562 3.42 8.15 -0.86
C PHE A 562 2.72 9.36 -0.23
N ASN A 563 3.51 10.27 0.33
CA ASN A 563 3.05 11.45 1.06
C ASN A 563 4.12 12.57 1.05
N PRO A 564 3.77 13.84 1.32
CA PRO A 564 4.70 14.97 1.19
C PRO A 564 5.76 15.07 2.30
N GLY A 565 5.75 14.21 3.33
CA GLY A 565 6.50 14.41 4.58
C GLY A 565 7.36 13.25 5.11
N SER A 566 6.89 12.00 5.05
CA SER A 566 7.61 10.80 5.48
C SER A 566 8.09 9.90 4.35
N CYS A 567 7.45 9.89 3.17
CA CYS A 567 8.03 9.27 1.98
C CYS A 567 7.54 9.89 0.66
N TYR A 568 8.41 10.63 -0.04
CA TYR A 568 8.05 11.25 -1.32
C TYR A 568 8.35 10.38 -2.56
N THR A 569 8.15 9.06 -2.47
CA THR A 569 8.19 8.15 -3.62
C THR A 569 6.79 7.68 -4.01
N ALA A 570 6.54 7.57 -5.32
CA ALA A 570 5.33 6.99 -5.90
C ALA A 570 5.62 5.64 -6.60
N SER A 571 6.77 5.03 -6.29
CA SER A 571 7.32 3.88 -7.00
C SER A 571 7.30 2.63 -6.12
N LEU A 572 6.34 1.73 -6.35
CA LEU A 572 6.36 0.39 -5.76
C LEU A 572 7.64 -0.41 -6.12
N PRO A 573 8.20 -0.34 -7.35
CA PRO A 573 9.51 -0.93 -7.65
C PRO A 573 10.66 -0.40 -6.76
N GLU A 574 10.62 0.86 -6.33
CA GLU A 574 11.60 1.43 -5.41
C GLU A 574 11.33 0.99 -3.95
N ALA A 575 10.07 0.97 -3.52
CA ALA A 575 9.69 0.38 -2.24
C ALA A 575 10.10 -1.11 -2.15
N ALA A 576 10.07 -1.85 -3.26
CA ALA A 576 10.54 -3.23 -3.34
C ALA A 576 12.07 -3.34 -3.16
N HIS A 577 12.84 -2.38 -3.68
CA HIS A 577 14.27 -2.29 -3.39
C HIS A 577 14.53 -2.10 -1.90
N PHE A 578 13.81 -1.19 -1.24
CA PHE A 578 13.93 -0.99 0.20
C PHE A 578 13.47 -2.22 1.01
N ALA A 579 12.40 -2.91 0.59
CA ALA A 579 11.95 -4.16 1.21
C ALA A 579 13.03 -5.26 1.14
N ARG A 580 13.73 -5.38 0.00
CA ARG A 580 14.80 -6.36 -0.18
C ARG A 580 16.06 -6.01 0.62
N ILE A 581 16.48 -4.75 0.65
CA ILE A 581 17.75 -4.35 1.28
C ILE A 581 17.65 -4.11 2.80
N ARG A 582 16.54 -3.54 3.29
CA ARG A 582 16.29 -3.26 4.72
C ARG A 582 15.56 -4.42 5.40
N LEU A 583 14.35 -4.74 4.93
CA LEU A 583 13.49 -5.76 5.53
C LEU A 583 13.92 -7.21 5.19
N LYS A 584 14.89 -7.37 4.28
CA LYS A 584 15.50 -8.66 3.85
C LYS A 584 14.50 -9.62 3.22
N MET A 585 13.53 -9.07 2.48
CA MET A 585 12.61 -9.87 1.68
C MET A 585 13.27 -10.48 0.44
N THR A 586 12.74 -11.62 -0.02
CA THR A 586 12.97 -12.09 -1.40
C THR A 586 12.21 -11.21 -2.40
N ALA A 587 12.54 -11.31 -3.69
CA ALA A 587 11.78 -10.63 -4.73
C ALA A 587 10.31 -11.12 -4.80
N LEU A 588 10.07 -12.40 -4.46
CA LEU A 588 8.75 -13.01 -4.44
C LEU A 588 7.92 -12.59 -3.21
N GLU A 589 8.54 -12.51 -2.02
CA GLU A 589 7.90 -11.96 -0.80
C GLU A 589 7.49 -10.50 -0.98
N ALA A 590 8.32 -9.69 -1.65
CA ALA A 590 8.00 -8.31 -2.00
C ALA A 590 6.88 -8.22 -3.04
N LEU A 591 6.94 -9.01 -4.13
CA LEU A 591 5.93 -8.98 -5.19
C LEU A 591 4.56 -9.46 -4.70
N ALA A 592 4.49 -10.53 -3.89
CA ALA A 592 3.23 -10.97 -3.27
C ALA A 592 2.63 -9.90 -2.34
N GLY A 593 3.50 -9.26 -1.53
CA GLY A 593 3.14 -8.13 -0.69
C GLY A 593 2.66 -6.89 -1.46
N MET A 594 2.98 -6.75 -2.75
CA MET A 594 2.56 -5.67 -3.65
C MET A 594 1.45 -6.07 -4.64
N THR A 595 0.92 -7.29 -4.54
CA THR A 595 -0.11 -7.80 -5.45
C THR A 595 -1.22 -8.50 -4.66
N LEU A 596 -1.11 -9.80 -4.40
CA LEU A 596 -2.19 -10.60 -3.84
C LEU A 596 -2.54 -10.20 -2.40
N HIS A 597 -1.54 -9.88 -1.56
CA HIS A 597 -1.79 -9.50 -0.16
C HIS A 597 -2.20 -8.04 -0.01
N ALA A 598 -1.68 -7.14 -0.86
CA ALA A 598 -2.14 -5.75 -0.94
C ALA A 598 -3.61 -5.67 -1.41
N ALA A 599 -3.98 -6.42 -2.46
CA ALA A 599 -5.38 -6.58 -2.86
C ALA A 599 -6.25 -7.16 -1.74
N GLN A 600 -5.72 -8.15 -0.99
CA GLN A 600 -6.45 -8.76 0.12
C GLN A 600 -6.64 -7.82 1.32
N SER A 601 -5.63 -7.02 1.69
CA SER A 601 -5.73 -6.06 2.80
C SER A 601 -6.71 -4.92 2.52
N LEU A 602 -7.08 -4.72 1.25
CA LEU A 602 -8.13 -3.78 0.80
C LEU A 602 -9.48 -4.47 0.52
N GLY A 603 -9.62 -5.75 0.87
CA GLY A 603 -10.85 -6.52 0.68
C GLY A 603 -11.23 -6.75 -0.79
N ALA A 604 -10.25 -6.87 -1.69
CA ALA A 604 -10.43 -7.07 -3.13
C ALA A 604 -9.61 -8.24 -3.71
N GLY A 605 -9.05 -9.11 -2.86
CA GLY A 605 -8.25 -10.28 -3.29
C GLY A 605 -9.05 -11.38 -4.02
N ASP A 606 -10.37 -11.20 -4.16
CA ASP A 606 -11.28 -12.02 -4.97
C ASP A 606 -11.34 -11.58 -6.45
N ARG A 607 -10.88 -10.37 -6.78
CA ARG A 607 -10.90 -9.80 -8.14
C ARG A 607 -9.59 -9.12 -8.58
N LEU A 608 -8.72 -8.74 -7.64
CA LEU A 608 -7.43 -8.08 -7.87
C LEU A 608 -6.23 -8.91 -7.35
N GLY A 609 -5.02 -8.52 -7.77
CA GLY A 609 -3.77 -9.05 -7.22
C GLY A 609 -3.34 -10.44 -7.72
N ARG A 610 -4.09 -11.03 -8.65
CA ARG A 610 -3.78 -12.34 -9.28
C ARG A 610 -4.12 -12.33 -10.78
N ILE A 611 -3.49 -13.21 -11.55
CA ILE A 611 -3.83 -13.49 -12.95
C ILE A 611 -4.38 -14.93 -13.02
N ALA A 612 -5.70 -15.06 -12.84
CA ALA A 612 -6.43 -16.32 -12.91
C ALA A 612 -7.84 -16.09 -13.52
N PRO A 613 -8.50 -17.10 -14.13
CA PRO A 613 -9.77 -16.89 -14.82
C PRO A 613 -10.86 -16.29 -13.91
N GLY A 614 -11.51 -15.24 -14.39
CA GLY A 614 -12.53 -14.48 -13.65
C GLY A 614 -12.00 -13.24 -12.90
N TYR A 615 -10.69 -13.12 -12.64
CA TYR A 615 -10.08 -11.89 -12.11
C TYR A 615 -10.14 -10.75 -13.13
N GLU A 616 -10.09 -9.50 -12.64
CA GLU A 616 -10.00 -8.31 -13.51
C GLU A 616 -8.68 -8.31 -14.29
N ALA A 617 -8.72 -7.85 -15.54
CA ALA A 617 -7.57 -7.85 -16.46
C ALA A 617 -6.58 -6.69 -16.21
N ARG A 618 -6.19 -6.52 -14.94
CA ARG A 618 -5.30 -5.47 -14.45
C ARG A 618 -3.89 -6.05 -14.28
N PHE A 619 -2.96 -5.63 -15.13
CA PHE A 619 -1.61 -6.22 -15.23
C PHE A 619 -0.51 -5.17 -15.33
N THR A 620 0.70 -5.56 -14.95
CA THR A 620 1.93 -4.78 -15.19
C THR A 620 2.97 -5.65 -15.89
N VAL A 621 3.48 -5.17 -17.03
CA VAL A 621 4.67 -5.72 -17.69
C VAL A 621 5.91 -5.04 -17.11
N LEU A 622 6.78 -5.85 -16.52
CA LEU A 622 8.07 -5.44 -15.99
C LEU A 622 9.18 -5.83 -16.99
N ASP A 623 9.96 -4.86 -17.46
CA ASP A 623 11.17 -5.07 -18.26
C ASP A 623 12.31 -5.58 -17.39
N LEU A 624 12.16 -6.81 -16.91
CA LEU A 624 13.13 -7.51 -16.08
C LEU A 624 13.44 -8.86 -16.73
N PRO A 625 14.70 -9.35 -16.66
CA PRO A 625 15.06 -10.59 -17.35
C PRO A 625 14.48 -11.84 -16.68
N ASP A 626 14.31 -11.78 -15.35
CA ASP A 626 13.73 -12.78 -14.44
C ASP A 626 13.22 -12.08 -13.15
N LEU A 627 12.47 -12.79 -12.30
CA LEU A 627 11.92 -12.24 -11.04
C LEU A 627 13.00 -11.77 -10.04
N CYS A 628 14.20 -12.35 -10.02
CA CYS A 628 15.25 -11.98 -9.06
C CYS A 628 15.75 -10.53 -9.24
N HIS A 629 15.42 -9.89 -10.36
CA HIS A 629 15.73 -8.49 -10.64
C HIS A 629 14.65 -7.51 -10.13
N PHE A 630 13.47 -7.96 -9.67
CA PHE A 630 12.43 -7.07 -9.15
C PHE A 630 12.87 -6.43 -7.82
N GLY A 631 13.04 -5.11 -7.79
CA GLY A 631 13.68 -4.40 -6.66
C GLY A 631 15.19 -4.66 -6.53
N TYR A 632 15.88 -5.14 -7.57
CA TYR A 632 17.35 -5.23 -7.57
C TYR A 632 17.98 -3.88 -7.93
N GLY A 633 17.60 -3.31 -9.06
CA GLY A 633 18.00 -1.96 -9.49
C GLY A 633 17.56 -0.90 -8.49
N PHE A 634 18.36 0.15 -8.33
CA PHE A 634 18.07 1.29 -7.47
C PHE A 634 17.77 2.52 -8.33
N GLY A 635 16.63 3.18 -8.10
CA GLY A 635 16.17 4.31 -8.92
C GLY A 635 15.70 3.94 -10.34
N GLU A 636 15.57 2.65 -10.66
CA GLU A 636 15.09 2.17 -11.96
C GLU A 636 13.56 1.99 -11.97
N ASN A 637 12.93 2.29 -13.11
CA ASN A 637 11.51 2.00 -13.33
C ASN A 637 11.35 0.86 -14.37
N PRO A 638 11.04 -0.37 -13.96
CA PRO A 638 10.85 -1.50 -14.88
C PRO A 638 9.48 -1.52 -15.57
N ALA A 639 8.49 -0.74 -15.12
CA ALA A 639 7.15 -0.77 -15.71
C ALA A 639 7.15 -0.22 -17.15
N ARG A 640 6.65 -1.01 -18.12
CA ARG A 640 6.56 -0.61 -19.54
C ARG A 640 5.14 -0.59 -20.11
N ILE A 641 4.33 -1.58 -19.77
CA ILE A 641 2.95 -1.71 -20.23
C ILE A 641 2.09 -1.98 -19.00
N TRP A 642 1.02 -1.23 -18.87
CA TRP A 642 0.15 -1.23 -17.69
C TRP A 642 -1.29 -1.19 -18.18
N CYS A 643 -2.10 -2.17 -17.76
CA CYS A 643 -3.48 -2.32 -18.20
C CYS A 643 -4.42 -1.82 -17.09
N ALA A 644 -5.18 -0.77 -17.40
CA ALA A 644 -6.00 0.03 -16.50
C ALA A 644 -7.46 -0.40 -16.49
#